data_AF-A0A352BCF1-F1
#
_entry.id   AF-A0A352BCF1-F1
#
_cell.length_a   1.000
_cell.length_b   1.000
_cell.length_c   1.000
_cell.angle_alpha   90.00
_cell.angle_beta   90.00
_cell.angle_gamma   90.00
#
_symmetry.space_group_name_H-M   'P 1'
#
loop_
_entity.id
_entity.type
_entity.pdbx_description
1 polymer ?
#
loop_
_entity_poly.entity_id
_entity_poly.type
_entity_poly.pdbx_seq_one_letter_code
_entity_poly.pdbx_strand_id
1 'polypeptide(L)'
;MRANKKSTFCYALPLVFSALILFVACPQVGGSDASSTGGTETPVQPDSDYLEKAYTALTVTTLVEGEIASISLPSTVPGYSAASVKWKSDSPSVISTDGNVTHSESEDKNVKLTAEITYDGKKKTREFNVLVKKVGASVSDSDYVSSAKTALSIVSEVHPGTERIDLPSSYKVSGTVAVNVAWVSENASVITDDGNVTYRAGKDFQDVTMTATLTKGSASPQTKVFTVRVYDDVVLYVNKAKEALSIPTDVPADENEITLPTSISGYTGVSVSWSSGKTSVISNTGAIIHENGTGSTSVTLTATLSCGTKTAAKTFNVSVMQKAKVITAADILNMAVENLSATINSLIDPSIYYPQSIQLPGSITVNDGSGTQKNVSIDWKSVADERHLRAGEKRIYTDMNSYYSTTVSPDYVTIYRDIRVVSTSANVTLSYGGETKTCDIAVSIPPVTSFSSRSTSGDYSDHTVIEGDSITRTISGGGTKYTIKNLDTAKQEVSVVTTQIRLGMPDSSGTVQYSWMTKNEVVQVYKNAVLERFKAFRKVNSNPTIENLLVVAIMESRGSTETEDDLYRVLLSLGVFEGLGTSPTDDAVAQAKALDEEKKAAAVKLFMEFYRTHGGVNMTGNPNASWDEICTYGEQNAEAEARKIADQQFVSGTYTYSVEYANNYSGLIVENNVGFNSSAVFDPSKSWYEQPGNWSNNGSSKYANLQISSSLSLLENLSETFNSHQYGTFNASHTAITFRDGTTWNTVYDSSSKTVTITNAADSSQTAVLSFSGISSL
;
A
#
# COMPACT_ATOMS: atom_id res chain seq x y z
N MET A 1 37.85 -20.04 2.45
CA MET A 1 37.24 -20.55 1.21
C MET A 1 36.42 -19.44 0.58
N ARG A 2 36.89 -18.87 -0.55
CA ARG A 2 36.13 -17.93 -1.40
C ARG A 2 36.26 -18.45 -2.82
N ALA A 3 35.19 -19.00 -3.38
CA ALA A 3 35.10 -19.48 -4.76
C ALA A 3 33.65 -19.35 -5.24
N ASN A 4 33.44 -19.31 -6.56
CA ASN A 4 32.15 -19.20 -7.25
C ASN A 4 31.47 -17.81 -7.28
N LYS A 5 32.24 -16.77 -7.65
CA LYS A 5 31.72 -15.57 -8.33
C LYS A 5 32.26 -15.38 -9.77
N LYS A 6 33.04 -16.35 -10.29
CA LYS A 6 33.52 -16.34 -11.68
C LYS A 6 32.61 -17.24 -12.52
N SER A 7 32.27 -16.81 -13.75
CA SER A 7 31.56 -17.57 -14.83
C SER A 7 30.06 -17.30 -15.10
N THR A 8 29.46 -16.16 -14.73
CA THR A 8 28.11 -15.82 -15.23
C THR A 8 28.12 -15.19 -16.63
N PHE A 9 29.10 -14.32 -16.92
CA PHE A 9 29.10 -13.50 -18.13
C PHE A 9 29.33 -14.29 -19.43
N CYS A 10 30.20 -15.31 -19.42
CA CYS A 10 30.54 -16.09 -20.62
C CYS A 10 29.41 -16.98 -21.17
N TYR A 11 28.32 -17.18 -20.41
CA TYR A 11 27.16 -17.99 -20.81
C TYR A 11 25.87 -17.19 -21.02
N ALA A 12 25.83 -15.91 -20.63
CA ALA A 12 24.65 -15.06 -20.78
C ALA A 12 24.52 -14.45 -22.19
N LEU A 13 25.65 -14.19 -22.84
CA LEU A 13 25.76 -13.22 -23.94
C LEU A 13 25.01 -13.53 -25.26
N PRO A 14 24.86 -14.79 -25.72
CA PRO A 14 24.13 -15.06 -26.96
C PRO A 14 22.61 -14.88 -26.87
N LEU A 15 22.03 -14.66 -25.68
CA LEU A 15 20.59 -14.85 -25.41
C LEU A 15 19.88 -13.68 -24.71
N VAL A 16 20.48 -12.49 -24.59
CA VAL A 16 19.87 -11.30 -23.93
C VAL A 16 18.94 -10.49 -24.87
N PHE A 17 18.43 -11.11 -25.94
CA PHE A 17 17.39 -10.51 -26.80
C PHE A 17 15.96 -10.91 -26.41
N SER A 18 15.78 -11.73 -25.37
CA SER A 18 14.46 -12.18 -24.87
C SER A 18 14.42 -12.27 -23.34
N ALA A 19 15.05 -11.32 -22.63
CA ALA A 19 15.08 -11.30 -21.16
C ALA A 19 15.20 -9.88 -20.62
N LEU A 20 14.12 -9.10 -20.70
CA LEU A 20 14.05 -7.79 -20.04
C LEU A 20 13.84 -7.95 -18.50
N ILE A 21 14.15 -6.89 -17.74
CA ILE A 21 13.70 -6.62 -16.35
C ILE A 21 14.28 -7.48 -15.21
N LEU A 22 14.97 -6.82 -14.26
CA LEU A 22 14.63 -6.71 -12.83
C LEU A 22 15.79 -6.06 -12.07
N PHE A 23 15.58 -4.86 -11.53
CA PHE A 23 16.37 -4.29 -10.45
C PHE A 23 15.73 -4.71 -9.13
N VAL A 24 16.35 -5.63 -8.39
CA VAL A 24 16.07 -5.85 -6.96
C VAL A 24 17.42 -5.92 -6.24
N ALA A 25 17.91 -4.77 -5.80
CA ALA A 25 19.13 -4.68 -5.00
C ALA A 25 18.77 -4.73 -3.51
N CYS A 26 19.30 -5.72 -2.79
CA CYS A 26 19.22 -5.83 -1.34
C CYS A 26 20.58 -5.56 -0.70
N PRO A 27 20.69 -4.61 0.24
CA PRO A 27 21.83 -4.49 1.14
C PRO A 27 21.46 -4.51 2.63
N GLN A 28 22.17 -5.33 3.43
CA GLN A 28 22.04 -5.40 4.89
C GLN A 28 22.57 -4.15 5.63
N VAL A 29 21.75 -3.58 6.54
CA VAL A 29 22.09 -2.86 7.81
C VAL A 29 20.80 -2.91 8.67
N GLY A 30 20.76 -3.00 10.02
CA GLY A 30 21.77 -3.08 11.09
C GLY A 30 21.26 -2.36 12.36
N GLY A 31 21.25 -3.02 13.53
CA GLY A 31 20.63 -2.50 14.78
C GLY A 31 21.60 -1.77 15.76
N SER A 32 21.17 -1.32 16.96
CA SER A 32 19.88 -1.48 17.66
C SER A 32 19.68 -0.48 18.86
N ASP A 33 18.47 -0.47 19.46
CA ASP A 33 18.09 -0.18 20.87
C ASP A 33 18.31 1.21 21.56
N ALA A 34 17.59 1.62 22.64
CA ALA A 34 16.21 1.42 23.15
C ALA A 34 15.91 2.31 24.41
N SER A 35 14.63 2.41 24.85
CA SER A 35 14.14 2.75 26.23
C SER A 35 14.19 4.23 26.76
N SER A 36 13.30 4.74 27.65
CA SER A 36 11.85 4.52 27.98
C SER A 36 11.33 5.56 29.03
N THR A 37 10.07 5.42 29.51
CA THR A 37 9.34 6.19 30.58
C THR A 37 8.78 7.58 30.20
N GLY A 38 7.61 8.04 30.68
CA GLY A 38 6.51 7.41 31.44
C GLY A 38 5.67 8.45 32.22
N GLY A 39 4.36 8.55 32.02
CA GLY A 39 3.47 9.50 32.75
C GLY A 39 2.08 9.66 32.10
N THR A 40 1.02 9.80 32.92
CA THR A 40 -0.40 9.53 32.57
C THR A 40 -1.30 10.77 32.57
N GLU A 41 -2.31 10.81 31.69
CA GLU A 41 -3.74 11.04 32.04
C GLU A 41 -4.68 10.75 30.83
N THR A 42 -5.97 10.55 31.11
CA THR A 42 -6.97 9.82 30.29
C THR A 42 -7.91 10.74 29.48
N PRO A 43 -8.79 10.24 28.56
CA PRO A 43 -8.59 10.50 27.14
C PRO A 43 -9.67 11.39 26.50
N VAL A 44 -9.30 12.06 25.40
CA VAL A 44 -10.23 12.63 24.42
C VAL A 44 -10.09 11.80 23.16
N GLN A 45 -11.06 10.95 22.83
CA GLN A 45 -11.04 10.03 21.70
C GLN A 45 -11.13 10.78 20.36
N PRO A 46 -10.22 10.54 19.39
CA PRO A 46 -10.47 11.00 18.03
C PRO A 46 -9.98 10.01 16.94
N ASP A 47 -10.39 10.30 15.71
CA ASP A 47 -10.15 9.62 14.42
C ASP A 47 -8.96 8.63 14.36
N SER A 48 -9.22 7.39 13.91
CA SER A 48 -8.28 6.26 13.96
C SER A 48 -7.02 6.44 13.12
N ASP A 49 -7.02 7.41 12.20
CA ASP A 49 -5.93 7.74 11.29
C ASP A 49 -5.22 9.08 11.62
N TYR A 50 -5.65 9.78 12.67
CA TYR A 50 -5.14 11.13 12.99
C TYR A 50 -3.62 11.19 13.18
N LEU A 51 -3.01 10.17 13.80
CA LEU A 51 -1.55 10.11 13.98
C LEU A 51 -0.81 9.89 12.65
N GLU A 52 -1.40 9.20 11.68
CA GLU A 52 -0.81 8.98 10.35
C GLU A 52 -0.93 10.22 9.46
N LYS A 53 -2.11 10.87 9.51
CA LYS A 53 -2.35 12.17 8.89
C LYS A 53 -1.40 13.23 9.46
N ALA A 54 -1.23 13.27 10.78
CA ALA A 54 -0.25 14.13 11.45
C ALA A 54 1.21 13.77 11.09
N TYR A 55 1.53 12.47 11.01
CA TYR A 55 2.83 12.00 10.54
C TYR A 55 3.16 12.51 9.14
N THR A 56 2.21 12.42 8.22
CA THR A 56 2.35 12.85 6.82
C THR A 56 2.39 14.38 6.68
N ALA A 57 1.61 15.11 7.49
CA ALA A 57 1.57 16.57 7.50
C ALA A 57 2.81 17.24 8.11
N LEU A 58 3.56 16.58 9.01
CA LEU A 58 4.75 17.18 9.62
C LEU A 58 5.84 17.45 8.57
N THR A 59 6.23 18.71 8.44
CA THR A 59 7.34 19.16 7.58
C THR A 59 8.33 19.98 8.39
N VAL A 60 9.57 20.08 7.90
CA VAL A 60 10.64 20.88 8.49
C VAL A 60 11.47 21.51 7.38
N THR A 61 12.26 22.53 7.70
CA THR A 61 13.27 23.08 6.79
C THR A 61 14.36 22.04 6.54
N THR A 62 14.51 21.59 5.28
CA THR A 62 15.48 20.56 4.85
C THR A 62 16.80 21.12 4.31
N LEU A 63 16.91 22.44 4.18
CA LEU A 63 18.09 23.17 3.72
C LEU A 63 18.24 24.43 4.57
N VAL A 64 19.43 24.67 5.14
CA VAL A 64 19.74 25.86 5.93
C VAL A 64 20.98 26.51 5.37
N GLU A 65 20.95 27.83 5.19
CA GLU A 65 21.98 28.60 4.49
C GLU A 65 22.18 30.00 5.10
N GLY A 66 23.20 30.71 4.64
CA GLY A 66 23.50 32.07 5.11
C GLY A 66 23.86 32.09 6.60
N GLU A 67 23.28 33.06 7.33
CA GLU A 67 23.40 33.21 8.79
C GLU A 67 22.06 32.90 9.49
N ILE A 68 21.34 31.85 9.05
CA ILE A 68 20.09 31.43 9.69
C ILE A 68 20.42 30.84 11.06
N ALA A 69 20.23 31.63 12.12
CA ALA A 69 20.54 31.24 13.49
C ALA A 69 19.61 30.16 14.08
N SER A 70 18.42 29.96 13.50
CA SER A 70 17.49 28.89 13.91
C SER A 70 16.49 28.48 12.83
N ILE A 71 16.00 27.24 12.92
CA ILE A 71 14.88 26.72 12.15
C ILE A 71 13.69 26.42 13.08
N SER A 72 12.47 26.52 12.55
CA SER A 72 11.26 26.18 13.30
C SER A 72 11.10 24.66 13.43
N LEU A 73 11.24 24.15 14.65
CA LEU A 73 10.90 22.77 15.04
C LEU A 73 9.59 22.81 15.84
N PRO A 74 8.43 22.53 15.22
CA PRO A 74 7.14 22.70 15.89
C PRO A 74 6.93 21.62 16.96
N SER A 75 6.34 22.01 18.09
CA SER A 75 5.99 21.11 19.22
C SER A 75 4.64 20.42 19.08
N THR A 76 3.85 20.79 18.06
CA THR A 76 2.61 20.14 17.62
C THR A 76 2.56 20.14 16.10
N VAL A 77 1.83 19.21 15.48
CA VAL A 77 1.74 19.18 14.01
C VAL A 77 0.72 20.22 13.51
N PRO A 78 1.07 21.10 12.54
CA PRO A 78 0.12 22.06 11.97
C PRO A 78 -1.12 21.38 11.39
N GLY A 79 -2.31 21.89 11.74
CA GLY A 79 -3.60 21.26 11.39
C GLY A 79 -4.00 20.07 12.28
N TYR A 80 -3.08 19.53 13.08
CA TYR A 80 -3.29 18.37 13.96
C TYR A 80 -2.83 18.71 15.39
N SER A 81 -3.47 19.73 15.99
CA SER A 81 -3.05 20.32 17.28
C SER A 81 -3.05 19.37 18.48
N ALA A 82 -3.74 18.22 18.39
CA ALA A 82 -3.70 17.17 19.42
C ALA A 82 -2.47 16.26 19.30
N ALA A 83 -1.76 16.27 18.16
CA ALA A 83 -0.52 15.53 17.96
C ALA A 83 0.68 16.40 18.40
N SER A 84 1.29 16.02 19.52
CA SER A 84 2.53 16.62 20.03
C SER A 84 3.75 16.07 19.30
N VAL A 85 4.85 16.82 19.27
CA VAL A 85 6.10 16.43 18.61
C VAL A 85 7.29 16.68 19.52
N LYS A 86 8.16 15.69 19.67
CA LYS A 86 9.46 15.78 20.35
C LYS A 86 10.58 15.56 19.35
N TRP A 87 11.61 16.40 19.39
CA TRP A 87 12.71 16.36 18.42
C TRP A 87 13.99 15.77 19.04
N LYS A 88 14.70 14.96 18.24
CA LYS A 88 16.07 14.51 18.48
C LYS A 88 16.93 14.90 17.28
N SER A 89 18.17 15.31 17.53
CA SER A 89 19.17 15.59 16.49
C SER A 89 20.30 14.57 16.60
N ASP A 90 20.80 14.04 15.47
CA ASP A 90 22.03 13.25 15.44
C ASP A 90 23.31 14.11 15.62
N SER A 91 23.19 15.41 15.35
CA SER A 91 24.26 16.40 15.42
C SER A 91 23.83 17.64 16.22
N PRO A 92 23.58 17.53 17.55
CA PRO A 92 23.04 18.62 18.36
C PRO A 92 23.88 19.92 18.41
N SER A 93 25.17 19.83 18.06
CA SER A 93 26.08 20.98 17.94
C SER A 93 25.89 21.77 16.64
N VAL A 94 25.26 21.18 15.62
CA VAL A 94 24.98 21.79 14.31
C VAL A 94 23.52 22.23 14.21
N ILE A 95 22.57 21.39 14.66
CA ILE A 95 21.17 21.80 14.91
C ILE A 95 20.71 21.22 16.25
N SER A 96 20.32 22.08 17.20
CA SER A 96 19.80 21.66 18.50
C SER A 96 18.35 21.12 18.42
N THR A 97 17.86 20.51 19.49
CA THR A 97 16.47 20.05 19.60
C THR A 97 15.44 21.18 19.64
N ASP A 98 15.89 22.41 19.91
CA ASP A 98 15.07 23.63 19.88
C ASP A 98 15.19 24.38 18.53
N GLY A 99 15.95 23.80 17.58
CA GLY A 99 16.12 24.34 16.24
C GLY A 99 17.23 25.37 16.08
N ASN A 100 18.04 25.66 17.11
CA ASN A 100 19.20 26.57 16.98
C ASN A 100 20.24 25.96 16.04
N VAL A 101 20.77 26.74 15.10
CA VAL A 101 21.69 26.27 14.07
C VAL A 101 23.09 26.89 14.24
N THR A 102 24.12 26.06 14.13
CA THR A 102 25.52 26.47 14.05
C THR A 102 26.07 26.12 12.67
N HIS A 103 26.45 27.13 11.90
CA HIS A 103 27.09 26.92 10.60
C HIS A 103 28.57 26.52 10.77
N SER A 104 29.05 25.59 9.95
CA SER A 104 30.48 25.26 9.84
C SER A 104 31.18 26.23 8.89
N GLU A 105 32.45 26.54 9.10
CA GLU A 105 33.25 27.35 8.17
C GLU A 105 33.87 26.53 7.03
N SER A 106 34.09 25.22 7.23
CA SER A 106 34.89 24.39 6.31
C SER A 106 34.05 23.62 5.28
N GLU A 107 32.95 23.00 5.70
CA GLU A 107 32.17 22.03 4.91
C GLU A 107 30.67 22.08 5.23
N ASP A 108 29.83 21.68 4.28
CA ASP A 108 28.40 21.50 4.52
C ASP A 108 28.17 20.30 5.47
N LYS A 109 27.14 20.36 6.30
CA LYS A 109 26.79 19.32 7.27
C LYS A 109 25.38 18.80 7.01
N ASN A 110 25.26 17.49 6.81
CA ASN A 110 23.97 16.81 6.90
C ASN A 110 23.67 16.51 8.38
N VAL A 111 22.47 16.88 8.84
CA VAL A 111 21.97 16.63 10.19
C VAL A 111 20.67 15.87 10.08
N LYS A 112 20.56 14.72 10.75
CA LYS A 112 19.31 13.97 10.82
C LYS A 112 18.51 14.38 12.05
N LEU A 113 17.34 14.97 11.80
CA LEU A 113 16.35 15.27 12.82
C LEU A 113 15.29 14.18 12.86
N THR A 114 15.08 13.57 14.03
CA THR A 114 14.02 12.59 14.28
C THR A 114 12.91 13.25 15.10
N ALA A 115 11.72 13.36 14.53
CA ALA A 115 10.51 13.78 15.22
C ALA A 115 9.77 12.56 15.77
N GLU A 116 9.64 12.44 17.09
CA GLU A 116 8.69 11.55 17.76
C GLU A 116 7.34 12.27 17.88
N ILE A 117 6.39 11.91 17.02
CA ILE A 117 5.04 12.43 17.02
C ILE A 117 4.20 11.57 17.95
N THR A 118 3.57 12.17 18.96
CA THR A 118 2.78 11.48 19.99
C THR A 118 1.36 12.05 20.05
N TYR A 119 0.38 11.15 19.95
CA TYR A 119 -1.06 11.45 20.01
C TYR A 119 -1.79 10.29 20.69
N ASP A 120 -2.64 10.58 21.68
CA ASP A 120 -3.40 9.59 22.44
C ASP A 120 -2.56 8.38 22.90
N GLY A 121 -1.37 8.66 23.47
CA GLY A 121 -0.39 7.67 23.90
C GLY A 121 0.36 6.92 22.79
N LYS A 122 -0.16 6.88 21.56
CA LYS A 122 0.46 6.28 20.39
C LYS A 122 1.58 7.17 19.84
N LYS A 123 2.61 6.55 19.26
CA LYS A 123 3.82 7.24 18.77
C LYS A 123 4.17 6.82 17.35
N LYS A 124 4.65 7.77 16.54
CA LYS A 124 5.31 7.50 15.26
C LYS A 124 6.52 8.40 15.07
N THR A 125 7.63 7.84 14.57
CA THR A 125 8.87 8.58 14.32
C THR A 125 9.04 8.93 12.86
N ARG A 126 9.29 10.22 12.56
CA ARG A 126 9.63 10.71 11.21
C ARG A 126 11.05 11.26 11.20
N GLU A 127 11.87 10.82 10.26
CA GLU A 127 13.22 11.34 10.07
C GLU A 127 13.26 12.39 8.94
N PHE A 128 14.06 13.42 9.14
CA PHE A 128 14.31 14.50 8.18
C PHE A 128 15.81 14.72 8.08
N ASN A 129 16.36 14.62 6.88
CA ASN A 129 17.74 15.01 6.61
C ASN A 129 17.76 16.51 6.27
N VAL A 130 18.51 17.27 7.06
CA VAL A 130 18.67 18.72 6.90
C VAL A 130 20.11 19.02 6.47
N LEU A 131 20.28 19.62 5.30
CA LEU A 131 21.58 20.09 4.82
C LEU A 131 21.83 21.50 5.36
N VAL A 132 22.78 21.66 6.28
CA VAL A 132 23.28 22.95 6.74
C VAL A 132 24.50 23.33 5.90
N LYS A 133 24.37 24.37 5.09
CA LYS A 133 25.46 24.92 4.27
C LYS A 133 26.52 25.58 5.14
N LYS A 134 27.78 25.49 4.71
CA LYS A 134 28.87 26.24 5.35
C LYS A 134 28.71 27.75 5.17
N VAL A 135 29.35 28.51 6.06
CA VAL A 135 29.40 29.98 6.00
C VAL A 135 29.86 30.44 4.61
N GLY A 136 29.09 31.35 3.99
CA GLY A 136 29.40 31.93 2.68
C GLY A 136 29.17 31.03 1.46
N ALA A 137 28.61 29.83 1.62
CA ALA A 137 28.24 29.00 0.47
C ALA A 137 26.96 29.52 -0.23
N SER A 138 27.02 29.64 -1.56
CA SER A 138 25.84 29.93 -2.39
C SER A 138 25.04 28.66 -2.67
N VAL A 139 23.76 28.64 -2.35
CA VAL A 139 22.80 27.63 -2.80
C VAL A 139 22.42 27.90 -4.26
N SER A 140 22.35 26.86 -5.10
CA SER A 140 21.92 27.03 -6.49
C SER A 140 20.39 27.09 -6.61
N ASP A 141 19.87 27.74 -7.65
CA ASP A 141 18.43 27.73 -7.95
C ASP A 141 17.87 26.30 -8.08
N SER A 142 18.69 25.34 -8.53
CA SER A 142 18.32 23.93 -8.64
C SER A 142 18.16 23.24 -7.28
N ASP A 143 18.98 23.62 -6.29
CA ASP A 143 18.90 23.08 -4.93
C ASP A 143 17.61 23.54 -4.26
N TYR A 144 17.26 24.83 -4.35
CA TYR A 144 15.99 25.34 -3.83
C TYR A 144 14.78 24.64 -4.45
N VAL A 145 14.77 24.45 -5.77
CA VAL A 145 13.69 23.72 -6.47
C VAL A 145 13.60 22.27 -5.97
N SER A 146 14.72 21.61 -5.73
CA SER A 146 14.77 20.22 -5.24
C SER A 146 14.32 20.09 -3.76
N SER A 147 14.71 21.03 -2.90
CA SER A 147 14.23 21.11 -1.51
C SER A 147 12.73 21.41 -1.44
N ALA A 148 12.25 22.39 -2.22
CA ALA A 148 10.84 22.70 -2.33
C ALA A 148 10.03 21.51 -2.86
N LYS A 149 10.53 20.80 -3.89
CA LYS A 149 9.91 19.58 -4.42
C LYS A 149 9.77 18.52 -3.33
N THR A 150 10.83 18.27 -2.57
CA THR A 150 10.79 17.30 -1.46
C THR A 150 9.71 17.67 -0.44
N ALA A 151 9.67 18.93 0.00
CA ALA A 151 8.85 19.37 1.14
C ALA A 151 7.40 19.80 0.80
N LEU A 152 7.08 20.10 -0.47
CA LEU A 152 5.72 20.48 -0.90
C LEU A 152 4.71 19.35 -0.65
N SER A 153 3.60 19.64 0.00
CA SER A 153 2.47 18.74 0.26
C SER A 153 1.14 19.45 0.03
N ILE A 154 0.11 18.68 -0.33
CA ILE A 154 -1.30 19.11 -0.40
C ILE A 154 -2.17 18.02 0.23
N VAL A 155 -3.48 18.28 0.38
CA VAL A 155 -4.43 17.27 0.85
C VAL A 155 -4.52 16.09 -0.12
N SER A 156 -4.58 14.86 0.42
CA SER A 156 -4.71 13.62 -0.36
C SER A 156 -6.15 13.19 -0.58
N GLU A 157 -7.08 13.63 0.28
CA GLU A 157 -8.50 13.29 0.19
C GLU A 157 -9.39 14.52 0.36
N VAL A 158 -10.54 14.48 -0.32
CA VAL A 158 -11.55 15.54 -0.37
C VAL A 158 -12.93 14.90 -0.27
N HIS A 159 -13.66 15.19 0.79
CA HIS A 159 -15.04 14.70 0.98
C HIS A 159 -16.07 15.74 0.50
N PRO A 160 -17.34 15.35 0.26
CA PRO A 160 -18.42 16.28 -0.08
C PRO A 160 -18.54 17.49 0.87
N GLY A 161 -18.55 18.69 0.30
CA GLY A 161 -18.68 19.96 1.02
C GLY A 161 -17.40 20.81 1.09
N THR A 162 -16.25 20.27 0.70
CA THR A 162 -15.01 21.04 0.47
C THR A 162 -15.07 21.75 -0.88
N GLU A 163 -15.33 23.05 -0.89
CA GLU A 163 -15.44 23.84 -2.14
C GLU A 163 -14.09 24.00 -2.88
N ARG A 164 -12.97 23.93 -2.15
CA ARG A 164 -11.63 24.24 -2.66
C ARG A 164 -10.55 23.54 -1.84
N ILE A 165 -9.51 23.02 -2.51
CA ILE A 165 -8.26 22.58 -1.88
C ILE A 165 -7.22 23.70 -1.90
N ASP A 166 -6.34 23.74 -0.90
CA ASP A 166 -5.24 24.71 -0.87
C ASP A 166 -4.10 24.27 -1.79
N LEU A 167 -3.81 25.09 -2.80
CA LEU A 167 -2.75 24.91 -3.77
C LEU A 167 -1.82 26.14 -3.71
N PRO A 168 -0.68 26.06 -3.00
CA PRO A 168 0.19 27.21 -2.83
C PRO A 168 0.84 27.60 -4.15
N SER A 169 0.82 28.91 -4.47
CA SER A 169 1.48 29.48 -5.66
C SER A 169 3.01 29.64 -5.51
N SER A 170 3.52 29.48 -4.30
CA SER A 170 4.95 29.42 -4.01
C SER A 170 5.23 28.62 -2.73
N TYR A 171 6.40 28.00 -2.67
CA TYR A 171 6.91 27.33 -1.48
C TYR A 171 8.14 28.07 -0.95
N LYS A 172 8.17 28.40 0.35
CA LYS A 172 9.32 29.08 0.97
C LYS A 172 10.30 28.08 1.55
N VAL A 173 11.41 27.87 0.85
CA VAL A 173 12.56 27.14 1.39
C VAL A 173 13.20 28.00 2.50
N SER A 174 13.45 27.38 3.65
CA SER A 174 14.05 28.03 4.84
C SER A 174 13.28 29.25 5.36
N GLY A 175 11.99 29.37 5.02
CA GLY A 175 11.13 30.51 5.38
C GLY A 175 11.40 31.82 4.62
N THR A 176 12.48 31.90 3.84
CA THR A 176 13.00 33.14 3.23
C THR A 176 12.95 33.12 1.70
N VAL A 177 13.34 32.01 1.07
CA VAL A 177 13.49 31.93 -0.40
C VAL A 177 12.27 31.27 -1.03
N ALA A 178 11.48 32.05 -1.78
CA ALA A 178 10.32 31.54 -2.50
C ALA A 178 10.73 30.83 -3.81
N VAL A 179 10.27 29.59 -3.96
CA VAL A 179 10.22 28.84 -5.22
C VAL A 179 8.79 28.96 -5.76
N ASN A 180 8.62 29.36 -7.01
CA ASN A 180 7.29 29.47 -7.62
C ASN A 180 6.72 28.07 -7.88
N VAL A 181 5.42 27.90 -7.66
CA VAL A 181 4.70 26.65 -7.87
C VAL A 181 3.50 26.94 -8.77
N ALA A 182 3.50 26.37 -9.98
CA ALA A 182 2.38 26.42 -10.91
C ALA A 182 1.68 25.07 -10.95
N TRP A 183 0.35 25.05 -10.85
CA TRP A 183 -0.44 23.82 -10.79
C TRP A 183 -1.14 23.53 -12.11
N VAL A 184 -1.24 22.24 -12.45
CA VAL A 184 -2.03 21.73 -13.57
C VAL A 184 -2.79 20.49 -13.09
N SER A 185 -4.09 20.44 -13.33
CA SER A 185 -4.95 19.29 -13.09
C SER A 185 -5.07 18.43 -14.34
N GLU A 186 -4.88 17.11 -14.21
CA GLU A 186 -5.24 16.16 -15.28
C GLU A 186 -6.77 16.05 -15.45
N ASN A 187 -7.56 16.56 -14.51
CA ASN A 187 -9.01 16.63 -14.63
C ASN A 187 -9.62 17.91 -14.02
N ALA A 188 -9.47 19.02 -14.76
CA ALA A 188 -10.05 20.32 -14.45
C ALA A 188 -11.59 20.33 -14.27
N SER A 189 -12.31 19.25 -14.65
CA SER A 189 -13.76 19.12 -14.41
C SER A 189 -14.13 18.67 -12.99
N VAL A 190 -13.14 18.26 -12.18
CA VAL A 190 -13.33 17.80 -10.79
C VAL A 190 -12.46 18.58 -9.80
N ILE A 191 -11.19 18.86 -10.14
CA ILE A 191 -10.38 19.85 -9.41
C ILE A 191 -9.74 20.76 -10.46
N THR A 192 -10.00 22.07 -10.41
CA THR A 192 -9.37 23.03 -11.34
C THR A 192 -7.90 23.26 -11.02
N ASP A 193 -7.14 23.89 -11.93
CA ASP A 193 -5.73 24.25 -11.69
C ASP A 193 -5.55 25.15 -10.46
N ASP A 194 -6.56 25.98 -10.15
CA ASP A 194 -6.60 26.79 -8.93
C ASP A 194 -7.07 26.01 -7.69
N GLY A 195 -7.55 24.76 -7.82
CA GLY A 195 -7.97 23.92 -6.69
C GLY A 195 -9.45 23.98 -6.33
N ASN A 196 -10.32 24.61 -7.13
CA ASN A 196 -11.77 24.54 -6.90
C ASN A 196 -12.28 23.13 -7.19
N VAL A 197 -13.11 22.58 -6.31
CA VAL A 197 -13.59 21.20 -6.37
C VAL A 197 -15.02 21.14 -6.89
N THR A 198 -15.30 20.18 -7.76
CA THR A 198 -16.65 19.91 -8.31
C THR A 198 -17.00 18.43 -8.15
N TYR A 199 -18.13 18.16 -7.48
CA TYR A 199 -18.62 16.79 -7.24
C TYR A 199 -19.56 16.31 -8.33
N ARG A 200 -19.46 15.02 -8.69
CA ARG A 200 -20.25 14.38 -9.75
C ARG A 200 -21.17 13.32 -9.15
N ALA A 201 -22.46 13.58 -9.19
CA ALA A 201 -23.47 12.70 -8.59
C ALA A 201 -23.42 11.26 -9.14
N GLY A 202 -23.46 10.28 -8.23
CA GLY A 202 -23.56 8.85 -8.58
C GLY A 202 -22.24 8.16 -8.93
N LYS A 203 -21.12 8.60 -8.32
CA LYS A 203 -19.81 7.93 -8.36
C LYS A 203 -19.23 7.90 -6.94
N ASP A 204 -18.69 6.77 -6.50
CA ASP A 204 -18.19 6.66 -5.12
C ASP A 204 -17.03 7.64 -4.86
N PHE A 205 -16.04 7.64 -5.75
CA PHE A 205 -14.91 8.56 -5.75
C PHE A 205 -14.27 8.71 -7.14
N GLN A 206 -13.40 9.69 -7.29
CA GLN A 206 -12.38 9.74 -8.33
C GLN A 206 -11.07 10.32 -7.80
N ASP A 207 -9.98 9.66 -8.18
CA ASP A 207 -8.63 10.17 -8.01
C ASP A 207 -8.32 11.18 -9.13
N VAL A 208 -7.88 12.39 -8.76
CA VAL A 208 -7.47 13.48 -9.66
C VAL A 208 -5.99 13.74 -9.47
N THR A 209 -5.23 13.69 -10.56
CA THR A 209 -3.80 13.99 -10.55
C THR A 209 -3.58 15.51 -10.63
N MET A 210 -2.89 16.05 -9.65
CA MET A 210 -2.42 17.45 -9.61
C MET A 210 -0.90 17.47 -9.81
N THR A 211 -0.44 18.13 -10.87
CA THR A 211 0.99 18.33 -11.16
C THR A 211 1.42 19.73 -10.76
N ALA A 212 2.31 19.82 -9.77
CA ALA A 212 3.01 21.04 -9.40
C ALA A 212 4.29 21.18 -10.22
N THR A 213 4.46 22.28 -10.93
CA THR A 213 5.70 22.67 -11.61
C THR A 213 6.42 23.72 -10.77
N LEU A 214 7.58 23.35 -10.24
CA LEU A 214 8.42 24.18 -9.38
C LEU A 214 9.49 24.89 -10.20
N THR A 215 9.61 26.20 -10.04
CA THR A 215 10.56 27.04 -10.79
C THR A 215 11.24 28.10 -9.92
N LYS A 216 12.51 28.38 -10.21
CA LYS A 216 13.32 29.40 -9.54
C LYS A 216 14.43 29.85 -10.50
N GLY A 217 14.52 31.17 -10.73
CA GLY A 217 15.57 31.80 -11.53
C GLY A 217 15.83 31.10 -12.86
N SER A 218 17.06 30.62 -13.09
CA SER A 218 17.45 29.93 -14.34
C SER A 218 17.57 28.41 -14.21
N ALA A 219 17.07 27.80 -13.13
CA ALA A 219 17.07 26.34 -12.99
C ALA A 219 16.02 25.69 -13.89
N SER A 220 16.33 24.48 -14.39
CA SER A 220 15.37 23.65 -15.11
C SER A 220 14.13 23.38 -14.24
N PRO A 221 12.91 23.58 -14.75
CA PRO A 221 11.68 23.28 -14.01
C PRO A 221 11.65 21.82 -13.55
N GLN A 222 11.17 21.59 -12.32
CA GLN A 222 10.92 20.23 -11.82
C GLN A 222 9.44 20.06 -11.53
N THR A 223 8.88 18.89 -11.85
CA THR A 223 7.49 18.54 -11.51
C THR A 223 7.41 17.67 -10.26
N LYS A 224 6.30 17.81 -9.52
CA LYS A 224 5.85 16.86 -8.50
C LYS A 224 4.38 16.54 -8.74
N VAL A 225 4.08 15.25 -8.74
CA VAL A 225 2.73 14.73 -8.95
C VAL A 225 2.10 14.40 -7.59
N PHE A 226 0.83 14.76 -7.43
CA PHE A 226 0.01 14.43 -6.28
C PHE A 226 -1.28 13.78 -6.79
N THR A 227 -1.76 12.77 -6.08
CA THR A 227 -3.08 12.16 -6.35
C THR A 227 -4.03 12.60 -5.25
N VAL A 228 -5.12 13.28 -5.64
CA VAL A 228 -6.15 13.78 -4.73
C VAL A 228 -7.44 12.98 -4.95
N ARG A 229 -7.88 12.23 -3.94
CA ARG A 229 -9.12 11.46 -4.00
C ARG A 229 -10.32 12.33 -3.65
N VAL A 230 -11.20 12.58 -4.61
CA VAL A 230 -12.47 13.28 -4.42
C VAL A 230 -13.58 12.25 -4.26
N TYR A 231 -14.20 12.20 -3.08
CA TYR A 231 -15.40 11.39 -2.84
C TYR A 231 -16.63 12.11 -3.43
N ASP A 232 -17.27 11.47 -4.40
CA ASP A 232 -18.21 12.10 -5.33
C ASP A 232 -19.68 11.87 -4.93
N ASP A 233 -19.99 10.74 -4.27
CA ASP A 233 -21.36 10.40 -3.90
C ASP A 233 -21.77 11.06 -2.58
N VAL A 234 -22.15 12.33 -2.71
CA VAL A 234 -22.77 13.14 -1.65
C VAL A 234 -24.00 12.45 -1.05
N VAL A 235 -24.75 11.66 -1.83
CA VAL A 235 -25.96 10.97 -1.34
C VAL A 235 -25.54 9.78 -0.45
N LEU A 236 -24.57 8.97 -0.88
CA LEU A 236 -23.99 7.91 -0.06
C LEU A 236 -23.31 8.48 1.19
N TYR A 237 -22.59 9.59 1.09
CA TYR A 237 -21.92 10.24 2.21
C TYR A 237 -22.91 10.74 3.27
N VAL A 238 -23.96 11.46 2.85
CA VAL A 238 -25.05 11.89 3.75
C VAL A 238 -25.84 10.70 4.29
N ASN A 239 -26.01 9.62 3.52
CA ASN A 239 -26.64 8.38 4.02
C ASN A 239 -25.77 7.66 5.07
N LYS A 240 -24.44 7.60 4.90
CA LYS A 240 -23.52 7.06 5.91
C LYS A 240 -23.52 7.91 7.20
N ALA A 241 -23.51 9.23 7.06
CA ALA A 241 -23.67 10.17 8.19
C ALA A 241 -25.02 9.98 8.90
N LYS A 242 -26.08 9.72 8.12
CA LYS A 242 -27.42 9.39 8.62
C LYS A 242 -27.42 8.09 9.41
N GLU A 243 -26.78 7.02 8.94
CA GLU A 243 -26.72 5.77 9.70
C GLU A 243 -25.92 5.95 11.00
N ALA A 244 -24.82 6.70 10.96
CA ALA A 244 -24.02 7.03 12.14
C ALA A 244 -24.73 7.94 13.17
N LEU A 245 -25.76 8.70 12.78
CA LEU A 245 -26.52 9.54 13.72
C LEU A 245 -27.41 8.70 14.65
N SER A 246 -27.18 8.80 15.95
CA SER A 246 -28.01 8.24 17.02
C SER A 246 -28.36 9.30 18.07
N ILE A 247 -29.49 9.08 18.76
CA ILE A 247 -29.93 9.82 19.95
C ILE A 247 -30.66 8.85 20.89
N PRO A 248 -30.80 9.15 22.19
CA PRO A 248 -31.67 8.38 23.10
C PRO A 248 -33.12 8.30 22.59
N THR A 249 -33.71 7.11 22.64
CA THR A 249 -35.10 6.87 22.19
C THR A 249 -36.11 6.70 23.33
N ASP A 250 -35.68 6.43 24.56
CA ASP A 250 -36.50 6.52 25.77
C ASP A 250 -35.97 7.62 26.69
N VAL A 251 -36.86 8.49 27.16
CA VAL A 251 -36.56 9.62 28.06
C VAL A 251 -37.30 9.41 29.39
N PRO A 252 -36.57 9.24 30.52
CA PRO A 252 -37.18 9.05 31.83
C PRO A 252 -37.81 10.35 32.37
N ALA A 253 -38.65 10.23 33.40
CA ALA A 253 -39.51 11.33 33.87
C ALA A 253 -38.78 12.48 34.61
N ASP A 254 -37.47 12.34 34.84
CA ASP A 254 -36.57 13.31 35.46
C ASP A 254 -35.60 13.99 34.48
N GLU A 255 -35.51 13.51 33.23
CA GLU A 255 -34.60 14.05 32.22
C GLU A 255 -35.25 15.20 31.42
N ASN A 256 -34.73 16.41 31.60
CA ASN A 256 -35.34 17.63 31.09
C ASN A 256 -34.78 18.09 29.74
N GLU A 257 -33.74 17.44 29.21
CA GLU A 257 -33.15 17.77 27.91
C GLU A 257 -32.59 16.53 27.19
N ILE A 258 -32.80 16.44 25.88
CA ILE A 258 -32.12 15.49 25.01
C ILE A 258 -31.09 16.22 24.15
N THR A 259 -29.83 15.78 24.18
CA THR A 259 -28.79 16.36 23.32
C THR A 259 -29.05 16.00 21.86
N LEU A 260 -29.27 17.00 21.01
CA LEU A 260 -29.51 16.84 19.58
C LEU A 260 -28.27 17.29 18.77
N PRO A 261 -27.48 16.37 18.19
CA PRO A 261 -26.28 16.72 17.43
C PRO A 261 -26.59 17.60 16.23
N THR A 262 -25.82 18.68 16.02
CA THR A 262 -25.91 19.58 14.86
C THR A 262 -24.87 19.27 13.77
N SER A 263 -23.95 18.36 14.04
CA SER A 263 -22.91 17.82 13.15
C SER A 263 -22.59 16.39 13.53
N ILE A 264 -22.12 15.56 12.58
CA ILE A 264 -21.70 14.18 12.86
C ILE A 264 -20.16 14.10 12.83
N SER A 265 -19.56 13.53 13.87
CA SER A 265 -18.11 13.29 13.91
C SER A 265 -17.68 12.38 12.75
N GLY A 266 -16.58 12.70 12.07
CA GLY A 266 -16.11 12.01 10.87
C GLY A 266 -16.83 12.38 9.56
N TYR A 267 -17.87 13.23 9.60
CA TYR A 267 -18.60 13.67 8.40
C TYR A 267 -18.57 15.20 8.23
N THR A 268 -17.38 15.73 7.96
CA THR A 268 -17.15 17.15 7.67
C THR A 268 -18.08 17.64 6.56
N GLY A 269 -18.67 18.82 6.72
CA GLY A 269 -19.62 19.37 5.75
C GLY A 269 -21.05 18.82 5.83
N VAL A 270 -21.31 17.79 6.66
CA VAL A 270 -22.68 17.35 6.98
C VAL A 270 -23.19 18.09 8.22
N SER A 271 -24.16 18.98 8.00
CA SER A 271 -24.93 19.65 9.06
C SER A 271 -26.20 18.88 9.39
N VAL A 272 -26.71 19.00 10.61
CA VAL A 272 -27.95 18.37 11.07
C VAL A 272 -28.86 19.43 11.66
N SER A 273 -30.11 19.47 11.19
CA SER A 273 -31.18 20.32 11.71
C SER A 273 -32.34 19.47 12.20
N TRP A 274 -32.97 19.86 13.31
CA TRP A 274 -33.98 19.06 13.99
C TRP A 274 -35.35 19.73 13.97
N SER A 275 -36.39 18.91 13.81
CA SER A 275 -37.78 19.31 13.99
C SER A 275 -38.55 18.26 14.79
N SER A 276 -39.36 18.72 15.74
CA SER A 276 -40.18 17.86 16.58
C SER A 276 -41.63 17.82 16.09
N GLY A 277 -42.19 16.61 15.98
CA GLY A 277 -43.62 16.40 15.72
C GLY A 277 -44.53 16.79 16.90
N LYS A 278 -43.98 17.06 18.10
CA LYS A 278 -44.73 17.51 19.27
C LYS A 278 -43.90 18.48 20.12
N THR A 279 -43.77 19.72 19.63
CA THR A 279 -42.98 20.80 20.26
C THR A 279 -43.41 21.18 21.68
N SER A 280 -44.62 20.80 22.11
CA SER A 280 -45.08 20.97 23.49
C SER A 280 -44.53 19.93 24.48
N VAL A 281 -43.76 18.94 23.99
CA VAL A 281 -43.18 17.85 24.81
C VAL A 281 -41.68 17.72 24.58
N ILE A 282 -41.19 17.78 23.33
CA ILE A 282 -39.77 17.98 23.04
C ILE A 282 -39.66 19.13 22.05
N SER A 283 -38.91 20.18 22.39
CA SER A 283 -38.65 21.32 21.50
C SER A 283 -37.66 20.96 20.38
N ASN A 284 -37.54 21.82 19.36
CA ASN A 284 -36.58 21.61 18.25
C ASN A 284 -35.10 21.67 18.70
N THR A 285 -34.81 22.17 19.90
CA THR A 285 -33.45 22.22 20.48
C THR A 285 -33.18 21.10 21.48
N GLY A 286 -34.17 20.26 21.80
CA GLY A 286 -34.02 19.14 22.73
C GLY A 286 -34.56 19.36 24.15
N ALA A 287 -34.95 20.58 24.54
CA ALA A 287 -35.57 20.80 25.85
C ALA A 287 -36.94 20.09 25.95
N ILE A 288 -37.21 19.45 27.10
CA ILE A 288 -38.31 18.50 27.32
C ILE A 288 -39.32 19.05 28.33
N ILE A 289 -40.60 18.76 28.13
CA ILE A 289 -41.70 19.07 29.04
C ILE A 289 -42.54 17.80 29.25
N HIS A 290 -42.41 17.19 30.43
CA HIS A 290 -43.20 16.01 30.78
C HIS A 290 -44.68 16.34 30.96
N GLU A 291 -45.54 15.61 30.27
CA GLU A 291 -46.99 15.68 30.45
C GLU A 291 -47.39 15.00 31.78
N ASN A 292 -48.53 15.42 32.35
CA ASN A 292 -49.09 14.78 33.53
C ASN A 292 -49.79 13.47 33.10
N GLY A 293 -49.50 12.36 33.78
CA GLY A 293 -50.13 11.06 33.50
C GLY A 293 -49.22 9.89 33.88
N THR A 294 -49.68 8.67 33.63
CA THR A 294 -49.00 7.41 34.01
C THR A 294 -48.46 6.62 32.81
N GLY A 295 -48.57 7.16 31.60
CA GLY A 295 -48.08 6.53 30.36
C GLY A 295 -46.76 7.12 29.85
N SER A 296 -46.48 6.88 28.58
CA SER A 296 -45.42 7.58 27.84
C SER A 296 -46.03 8.28 26.64
N THR A 297 -45.48 9.45 26.29
CA THR A 297 -45.85 10.22 25.11
C THR A 297 -44.80 10.00 24.02
N SER A 298 -45.20 9.41 22.89
CA SER A 298 -44.31 9.29 21.73
C SER A 298 -44.23 10.61 20.98
N VAL A 299 -43.00 10.99 20.61
CA VAL A 299 -42.66 12.21 19.87
C VAL A 299 -41.72 11.81 18.73
N THR A 300 -42.18 11.97 17.48
CA THR A 300 -41.30 11.78 16.32
C THR A 300 -40.41 13.00 16.15
N LEU A 301 -39.10 12.84 16.38
CA LEU A 301 -38.08 13.81 16.00
C LEU A 301 -37.57 13.50 14.60
N THR A 302 -37.44 14.52 13.76
CA THR A 302 -36.88 14.40 12.41
C THR A 302 -35.57 15.18 12.33
N ALA A 303 -34.47 14.45 12.18
CA ALA A 303 -33.18 14.99 11.80
C ALA A 303 -33.11 15.13 10.28
N THR A 304 -32.89 16.35 9.78
CA THR A 304 -32.58 16.63 8.38
C THR A 304 -31.08 16.89 8.28
N LEU A 305 -30.36 15.91 7.73
CA LEU A 305 -28.93 15.98 7.45
C LEU A 305 -28.73 16.63 6.08
N SER A 306 -27.81 17.59 5.98
CA SER A 306 -27.61 18.40 4.78
C SER A 306 -26.12 18.57 4.46
N CYS A 307 -25.74 18.30 3.20
CA CYS A 307 -24.43 18.59 2.64
C CYS A 307 -24.60 19.20 1.24
N GLY A 308 -24.17 20.45 1.05
CA GLY A 308 -24.48 21.22 -0.15
C GLY A 308 -26.00 21.28 -0.41
N THR A 309 -26.43 20.89 -1.62
CA THR A 309 -27.85 20.82 -2.00
C THR A 309 -28.51 19.46 -1.74
N LYS A 310 -27.80 18.50 -1.12
CA LYS A 310 -28.31 17.15 -0.84
C LYS A 310 -28.73 17.03 0.62
N THR A 311 -29.90 16.46 0.82
CA THR A 311 -30.51 16.27 2.14
C THR A 311 -31.00 14.84 2.32
N ALA A 312 -30.85 14.28 3.52
CA ALA A 312 -31.52 13.05 3.94
C ALA A 312 -32.21 13.27 5.29
N ALA A 313 -33.35 12.60 5.49
CA ALA A 313 -34.06 12.60 6.77
C ALA A 313 -33.85 11.29 7.53
N LYS A 314 -33.68 11.37 8.85
CA LYS A 314 -33.80 10.26 9.80
C LYS A 314 -34.85 10.62 10.84
N THR A 315 -35.81 9.73 11.04
CA THR A 315 -36.87 9.88 12.03
C THR A 315 -36.56 9.00 13.24
N PHE A 316 -36.66 9.58 14.43
CA PHE A 316 -36.54 8.90 15.72
C PHE A 316 -37.88 9.00 16.43
N ASN A 317 -38.44 7.89 16.89
CA ASN A 317 -39.64 7.89 17.71
C ASN A 317 -39.21 7.88 19.18
N VAL A 318 -39.14 9.06 19.79
CA VAL A 318 -38.72 9.22 21.18
C VAL A 318 -39.92 9.03 22.10
N SER A 319 -39.78 8.18 23.11
CA SER A 319 -40.78 7.85 24.13
C SER A 319 -40.47 8.64 25.39
N VAL A 320 -41.25 9.70 25.65
CA VAL A 320 -41.07 10.56 26.84
C VAL A 320 -42.01 10.11 27.94
N MET A 321 -41.47 9.69 29.08
CA MET A 321 -42.28 9.25 30.22
C MET A 321 -43.07 10.42 30.83
N GLN A 322 -44.33 10.16 31.19
CA GLN A 322 -45.18 11.13 31.88
C GLN A 322 -44.86 11.16 33.39
N LYS A 323 -45.16 12.27 34.07
CA LYS A 323 -44.68 12.54 35.45
C LYS A 323 -45.04 11.50 36.52
N ALA A 324 -46.06 10.66 36.29
CA ALA A 324 -46.48 9.59 37.20
C ALA A 324 -46.39 8.20 36.55
N LYS A 325 -45.62 8.05 35.46
CA LYS A 325 -45.32 6.76 34.84
C LYS A 325 -44.63 5.85 35.85
N VAL A 326 -45.26 4.72 36.13
CA VAL A 326 -44.63 3.63 36.88
C VAL A 326 -43.85 2.79 35.88
N ILE A 327 -42.55 2.63 36.14
CA ILE A 327 -41.65 1.82 35.33
C ILE A 327 -41.99 0.34 35.57
N THR A 328 -42.34 -0.37 34.50
CA THR A 328 -42.63 -1.82 34.55
C THR A 328 -41.36 -2.65 34.35
N ALA A 329 -41.42 -3.95 34.64
CA ALA A 329 -40.28 -4.83 34.38
C ALA A 329 -39.96 -4.91 32.87
N ALA A 330 -40.98 -4.98 32.00
CA ALA A 330 -40.82 -4.86 30.56
C ALA A 330 -40.12 -3.56 30.10
N ASP A 331 -40.44 -2.41 30.71
CA ASP A 331 -39.75 -1.13 30.40
C ASP A 331 -38.25 -1.23 30.74
N ILE A 332 -37.91 -1.78 31.92
CA ILE A 332 -36.51 -2.05 32.33
C ILE A 332 -35.81 -3.01 31.37
N LEU A 333 -36.49 -4.09 30.95
CA LEU A 333 -35.95 -5.07 30.00
C LEU A 333 -35.72 -4.48 28.61
N ASN A 334 -36.47 -3.45 28.21
CA ASN A 334 -36.25 -2.73 26.95
C ASN A 334 -35.01 -1.84 27.02
N MET A 335 -34.90 -0.97 28.03
CA MET A 335 -33.72 -0.12 28.24
C MET A 335 -32.42 -0.93 28.40
N ALA A 336 -32.51 -2.13 28.99
CA ALA A 336 -31.37 -3.05 29.08
C ALA A 336 -30.86 -3.55 27.71
N VAL A 337 -31.69 -3.64 26.66
CA VAL A 337 -31.24 -4.04 25.31
C VAL A 337 -30.31 -2.98 24.70
N GLU A 338 -30.73 -1.72 24.74
CA GLU A 338 -29.96 -0.61 24.18
C GLU A 338 -28.64 -0.42 24.95
N ASN A 339 -28.72 -0.38 26.29
CA ASN A 339 -27.55 -0.30 27.15
C ASN A 339 -26.58 -1.48 26.93
N LEU A 340 -27.09 -2.70 26.71
CA LEU A 340 -26.22 -3.87 26.51
C LEU A 340 -25.54 -3.85 25.14
N SER A 341 -26.25 -3.44 24.09
CA SER A 341 -25.64 -3.22 22.76
C SER A 341 -24.54 -2.16 22.83
N ALA A 342 -24.81 -1.01 23.45
CA ALA A 342 -23.79 0.03 23.64
C ALA A 342 -22.59 -0.47 24.47
N THR A 343 -22.86 -1.18 25.57
CA THR A 343 -21.82 -1.74 26.45
C THR A 343 -20.92 -2.71 25.69
N ILE A 344 -21.49 -3.72 25.00
CA ILE A 344 -20.70 -4.71 24.26
C ILE A 344 -19.85 -4.04 23.18
N ASN A 345 -20.42 -3.13 22.39
CA ASN A 345 -19.66 -2.43 21.35
C ASN A 345 -18.56 -1.53 21.94
N SER A 346 -18.75 -0.95 23.13
CA SER A 346 -17.71 -0.18 23.84
C SER A 346 -16.56 -1.03 24.40
N LEU A 347 -16.75 -2.35 24.56
CA LEU A 347 -15.71 -3.28 25.00
C LEU A 347 -14.85 -3.79 23.83
N ILE A 348 -15.25 -3.55 22.58
CA ILE A 348 -14.47 -3.91 21.39
C ILE A 348 -13.40 -2.86 21.18
N ASP A 349 -12.13 -3.26 21.25
CA ASP A 349 -10.99 -2.37 21.02
C ASP A 349 -10.59 -2.45 19.54
N PRO A 350 -10.74 -1.37 18.74
CA PRO A 350 -10.36 -1.37 17.33
C PRO A 350 -8.83 -1.38 17.13
N SER A 351 -8.02 -1.12 18.15
CA SER A 351 -6.56 -1.15 18.07
C SER A 351 -5.95 -2.54 18.26
N ILE A 352 -6.73 -3.49 18.80
CA ILE A 352 -6.36 -4.90 18.87
C ILE A 352 -6.66 -5.55 17.52
N TYR A 353 -5.65 -6.01 16.79
CA TYR A 353 -5.87 -6.66 15.48
C TYR A 353 -6.12 -8.17 15.58
N TYR A 354 -5.50 -8.85 16.56
CA TYR A 354 -5.71 -10.28 16.82
C TYR A 354 -7.06 -10.56 17.50
N PRO A 355 -7.49 -11.84 17.65
CA PRO A 355 -8.83 -12.13 18.15
C PRO A 355 -9.01 -11.72 19.61
N GLN A 356 -10.02 -10.89 19.87
CA GLN A 356 -10.22 -10.25 21.17
C GLN A 356 -11.24 -11.02 22.00
N SER A 357 -10.84 -11.58 23.14
CA SER A 357 -11.78 -12.17 24.10
C SER A 357 -12.37 -11.10 25.01
N ILE A 358 -13.67 -10.88 24.92
CA ILE A 358 -14.46 -9.99 25.77
C ILE A 358 -15.16 -10.82 26.83
N GLN A 359 -15.06 -10.39 28.10
CA GLN A 359 -15.86 -10.97 29.17
C GLN A 359 -17.30 -10.44 29.05
N LEU A 360 -18.24 -11.36 28.94
CA LEU A 360 -19.66 -11.07 28.84
C LEU A 360 -20.21 -10.65 30.22
N PRO A 361 -20.97 -9.55 30.32
CA PRO A 361 -21.62 -9.17 31.57
C PRO A 361 -22.74 -10.17 31.89
N GLY A 362 -22.77 -10.67 33.13
CA GLY A 362 -23.88 -11.46 33.67
C GLY A 362 -25.05 -10.60 34.16
N SER A 363 -24.87 -9.29 34.26
CA SER A 363 -25.94 -8.33 34.53
C SER A 363 -25.61 -6.94 34.00
N ILE A 364 -26.63 -6.13 33.74
CA ILE A 364 -26.48 -4.72 33.35
C ILE A 364 -27.34 -3.80 34.19
N THR A 365 -26.79 -2.64 34.55
CA THR A 365 -27.50 -1.61 35.28
C THR A 365 -28.30 -0.71 34.34
N VAL A 366 -29.57 -0.50 34.67
CA VAL A 366 -30.48 0.43 34.03
C VAL A 366 -30.82 1.55 35.02
N ASN A 367 -30.68 2.80 34.57
CA ASN A 367 -31.23 3.96 35.26
C ASN A 367 -32.60 4.26 34.63
N ASP A 368 -33.64 4.29 35.45
CA ASP A 368 -35.03 4.52 35.03
C ASP A 368 -35.57 5.90 35.45
N GLY A 369 -34.68 6.80 35.84
CA GLY A 369 -35.02 8.12 36.40
C GLY A 369 -35.52 8.12 37.86
N SER A 370 -35.65 6.96 38.51
CA SER A 370 -36.09 6.89 39.91
C SER A 370 -35.00 7.20 40.94
N GLY A 371 -33.81 7.65 40.49
CA GLY A 371 -32.60 7.76 41.32
C GLY A 371 -32.08 6.41 41.87
N THR A 372 -32.72 5.29 41.53
CA THR A 372 -32.40 3.95 42.04
C THR A 372 -32.04 3.02 40.89
N GLN A 373 -30.76 2.67 40.77
CA GLN A 373 -30.24 1.71 39.80
C GLN A 373 -30.98 0.36 39.84
N LYS A 374 -31.44 -0.14 38.68
CA LYS A 374 -32.02 -1.48 38.52
C LYS A 374 -31.00 -2.40 37.89
N ASN A 375 -30.79 -3.58 38.46
CA ASN A 375 -29.86 -4.56 37.89
C ASN A 375 -30.63 -5.66 37.15
N VAL A 376 -30.38 -5.82 35.85
CA VAL A 376 -31.03 -6.78 34.95
C VAL A 376 -30.07 -7.94 34.72
N SER A 377 -30.50 -9.17 35.00
CA SER A 377 -29.69 -10.37 34.75
C SER A 377 -29.64 -10.70 33.25
N ILE A 378 -28.49 -11.16 32.77
CA ILE A 378 -28.24 -11.50 31.37
C ILE A 378 -27.85 -12.99 31.28
N ASP A 379 -28.47 -13.70 30.36
CA ASP A 379 -28.25 -15.12 30.08
C ASP A 379 -27.99 -15.31 28.58
N TRP A 380 -26.73 -15.55 28.22
CA TRP A 380 -26.24 -15.60 26.85
C TRP A 380 -26.53 -16.95 26.20
N LYS A 381 -27.08 -16.96 24.98
CA LYS A 381 -27.59 -18.18 24.33
C LYS A 381 -26.76 -18.65 23.15
N SER A 382 -26.60 -17.80 22.14
CA SER A 382 -25.94 -18.15 20.88
C SER A 382 -25.47 -16.89 20.16
N VAL A 383 -24.76 -17.08 19.05
CA VAL A 383 -24.16 -16.04 18.22
C VAL A 383 -24.57 -16.32 16.79
N ALA A 384 -24.93 -15.28 16.03
CA ALA A 384 -25.44 -15.46 14.66
C ALA A 384 -24.33 -15.79 13.64
N ASP A 385 -23.08 -15.43 13.96
CA ASP A 385 -21.92 -15.57 13.08
C ASP A 385 -20.70 -16.14 13.85
N GLU A 386 -20.57 -17.46 13.87
CA GLU A 386 -19.44 -18.16 14.50
C GLU A 386 -18.08 -17.96 13.79
N ARG A 387 -18.05 -17.31 12.61
CA ARG A 387 -16.78 -16.92 11.96
C ARG A 387 -16.20 -15.69 12.66
N HIS A 388 -17.04 -14.74 13.05
CA HIS A 388 -16.62 -13.46 13.62
C HIS A 388 -16.84 -13.33 15.13
N LEU A 389 -17.76 -14.11 15.71
CA LEU A 389 -18.16 -13.98 17.11
C LEU A 389 -18.34 -15.38 17.70
N ARG A 390 -17.42 -15.83 18.56
CA ARG A 390 -17.44 -17.18 19.14
C ARG A 390 -17.74 -17.18 20.62
N ALA A 391 -18.94 -17.60 20.98
CA ALA A 391 -19.37 -17.77 22.37
C ALA A 391 -18.62 -18.93 23.04
N GLY A 392 -18.34 -18.78 24.33
CA GLY A 392 -17.64 -19.79 25.12
C GLY A 392 -16.13 -19.88 24.86
N GLU A 393 -15.58 -19.11 23.92
CA GLU A 393 -14.14 -19.09 23.63
C GLU A 393 -13.45 -17.98 24.42
N LYS A 394 -12.44 -18.34 25.24
CA LYS A 394 -11.48 -17.41 25.84
C LYS A 394 -10.06 -17.76 25.40
N ARG A 395 -9.42 -16.84 24.68
CA ARG A 395 -8.01 -16.89 24.33
C ARG A 395 -7.16 -16.22 25.40
N ILE A 396 -6.05 -16.87 25.73
CA ILE A 396 -5.07 -16.38 26.70
C ILE A 396 -3.72 -16.31 25.97
N TYR A 397 -3.22 -15.09 25.82
CA TYR A 397 -1.94 -14.76 25.18
C TYR A 397 -0.85 -14.67 26.24
N THR A 398 0.27 -15.37 26.03
CA THR A 398 1.41 -15.36 26.97
C THR A 398 2.35 -14.17 26.77
N ASP A 399 2.47 -13.69 25.53
CA ASP A 399 3.09 -12.41 25.17
C ASP A 399 2.49 -11.92 23.83
N MET A 400 2.90 -10.73 23.35
CA MET A 400 2.37 -10.14 22.12
C MET A 400 2.82 -10.84 20.81
N ASN A 401 3.71 -11.84 20.86
CA ASN A 401 4.30 -12.52 19.70
C ASN A 401 4.19 -14.06 19.76
N SER A 402 3.46 -14.62 20.73
CA SER A 402 3.47 -16.07 20.98
C SER A 402 2.11 -16.73 21.23
N TYR A 403 2.17 -18.05 21.06
CA TYR A 403 1.14 -19.09 21.18
C TYR A 403 -0.01 -18.73 22.15
N TYR A 404 -1.23 -18.56 21.63
CA TYR A 404 -2.41 -18.47 22.49
C TYR A 404 -2.83 -19.87 22.95
N SER A 405 -3.28 -19.96 24.20
CA SER A 405 -4.09 -21.10 24.65
C SER A 405 -5.57 -20.75 24.51
N THR A 406 -6.37 -21.70 24.04
CA THR A 406 -7.83 -21.57 24.01
C THR A 406 -8.41 -22.33 25.19
N THR A 407 -9.26 -21.66 25.95
CA THR A 407 -10.01 -22.22 27.07
C THR A 407 -11.50 -22.06 26.83
N VAL A 408 -12.29 -23.08 27.18
CA VAL A 408 -13.75 -22.98 27.14
C VAL A 408 -14.19 -22.24 28.41
N SER A 409 -14.76 -21.05 28.24
CA SER A 409 -15.25 -20.19 29.31
C SER A 409 -16.58 -19.56 28.87
N PRO A 410 -17.73 -20.02 29.40
CA PRO A 410 -19.05 -19.61 28.90
C PRO A 410 -19.32 -18.11 29.05
N ASP A 411 -18.69 -17.46 30.02
CA ASP A 411 -18.81 -16.03 30.29
C ASP A 411 -17.95 -15.15 29.35
N TYR A 412 -17.47 -15.70 28.23
CA TYR A 412 -16.62 -14.99 27.26
C TYR A 412 -17.11 -15.18 25.84
N VAL A 413 -16.86 -14.16 25.03
CA VAL A 413 -16.98 -14.22 23.57
C VAL A 413 -15.64 -13.81 22.96
N THR A 414 -15.15 -14.53 21.95
CA THR A 414 -13.97 -14.10 21.19
C THR A 414 -14.38 -13.55 19.83
N ILE A 415 -13.96 -12.32 19.57
CA ILE A 415 -14.17 -11.60 18.32
C ILE A 415 -13.03 -11.88 17.35
N TYR A 416 -13.39 -12.17 16.10
CA TYR A 416 -12.51 -12.30 14.96
C TYR A 416 -12.92 -11.24 13.93
N ARG A 417 -11.95 -10.54 13.36
CA ARG A 417 -12.15 -9.43 12.41
C ARG A 417 -11.99 -9.88 10.96
N ASP A 418 -12.48 -9.04 10.05
CA ASP A 418 -12.39 -9.18 8.59
C ASP A 418 -11.78 -7.89 7.97
N ILE A 419 -11.63 -7.81 6.65
CA ILE A 419 -11.15 -6.62 5.92
C ILE A 419 -12.24 -5.53 5.73
N ARG A 420 -13.41 -5.72 6.36
CA ARG A 420 -14.55 -4.80 6.41
C ARG A 420 -15.21 -4.88 7.79
N VAL A 421 -16.01 -3.86 8.13
CA VAL A 421 -16.89 -3.88 9.30
C VAL A 421 -17.84 -5.06 9.17
N VAL A 422 -17.96 -5.86 10.23
CA VAL A 422 -18.91 -6.97 10.32
C VAL A 422 -20.03 -6.58 11.28
N SER A 423 -21.25 -6.51 10.76
CA SER A 423 -22.47 -6.32 11.56
C SER A 423 -23.11 -7.67 11.82
N THR A 424 -23.13 -8.11 13.08
CA THR A 424 -23.69 -9.39 13.52
C THR A 424 -24.50 -9.23 14.81
N SER A 425 -24.95 -10.33 15.41
CA SER A 425 -25.68 -10.29 16.67
C SER A 425 -25.41 -11.49 17.59
N ALA A 426 -25.69 -11.28 18.88
CA ALA A 426 -25.68 -12.31 19.91
C ALA A 426 -27.06 -12.43 20.56
N ASN A 427 -27.58 -13.65 20.66
CA ASN A 427 -28.88 -13.93 21.26
C ASN A 427 -28.75 -14.00 22.79
N VAL A 428 -29.59 -13.23 23.50
CA VAL A 428 -29.60 -13.15 24.96
C VAL A 428 -31.01 -13.27 25.51
N THR A 429 -31.13 -13.79 26.73
CA THR A 429 -32.31 -13.66 27.59
C THR A 429 -32.00 -12.70 28.73
N LEU A 430 -32.72 -11.59 28.77
CA LEU A 430 -32.70 -10.62 29.88
C LEU A 430 -33.77 -11.00 30.91
N SER A 431 -33.50 -10.82 32.20
CA SER A 431 -34.44 -11.14 33.29
C SER A 431 -34.47 -10.05 34.37
N TYR A 432 -35.66 -9.57 34.74
CA TYR A 432 -35.86 -8.57 35.78
C TYR A 432 -37.29 -8.64 36.34
N GLY A 433 -37.47 -8.47 37.65
CA GLY A 433 -38.81 -8.40 38.28
C GLY A 433 -39.70 -9.64 38.15
N GLY A 434 -39.13 -10.78 37.71
CA GLY A 434 -39.89 -12.00 37.38
C GLY A 434 -40.33 -12.10 35.91
N GLU A 435 -40.11 -11.04 35.11
CA GLU A 435 -40.29 -11.05 33.66
C GLU A 435 -38.97 -11.36 32.94
N THR A 436 -39.07 -11.87 31.71
CA THR A 436 -37.92 -12.15 30.84
C THR A 436 -38.16 -11.66 29.42
N LYS A 437 -37.08 -11.34 28.71
CA LYS A 437 -37.09 -10.93 27.29
C LYS A 437 -35.94 -11.59 26.56
N THR A 438 -36.24 -12.39 25.53
CA THR A 438 -35.22 -12.92 24.61
C THR A 438 -35.13 -12.04 23.37
N CYS A 439 -33.91 -11.67 22.97
CA CYS A 439 -33.66 -10.80 21.84
C CYS A 439 -32.21 -10.91 21.34
N ASP A 440 -31.97 -10.41 20.13
CA ASP A 440 -30.63 -10.31 19.55
C ASP A 440 -30.02 -8.93 19.86
N ILE A 441 -28.83 -8.93 20.45
CA ILE A 441 -28.01 -7.73 20.69
C ILE A 441 -27.12 -7.50 19.48
N ALA A 442 -27.18 -6.31 18.88
CA ALA A 442 -26.35 -5.95 17.73
C ALA A 442 -24.88 -5.76 18.12
N VAL A 443 -23.97 -6.33 17.34
CA VAL A 443 -22.51 -6.26 17.54
C VAL A 443 -21.87 -5.80 16.23
N SER A 444 -21.07 -4.73 16.30
CA SER A 444 -20.37 -4.12 15.18
C SER A 444 -18.86 -4.30 15.35
N ILE A 445 -18.29 -5.24 14.61
CA ILE A 445 -16.87 -5.60 14.70
C ILE A 445 -16.06 -4.75 13.70
N PRO A 446 -15.02 -4.02 14.13
CA PRO A 446 -14.19 -3.20 13.26
C PRO A 446 -13.26 -4.05 12.37
N PRO A 447 -12.85 -3.54 11.20
CA PRO A 447 -11.97 -4.26 10.28
C PRO A 447 -10.52 -4.33 10.75
N VAL A 448 -9.75 -5.24 10.15
CA VAL A 448 -8.29 -5.12 10.03
C VAL A 448 -7.97 -4.43 8.72
N THR A 449 -7.31 -3.27 8.79
CA THR A 449 -6.93 -2.45 7.64
C THR A 449 -5.45 -2.51 7.29
N SER A 450 -4.62 -3.15 8.11
CA SER A 450 -3.17 -3.24 7.89
C SER A 450 -2.64 -4.61 8.30
N PHE A 451 -1.78 -5.18 7.46
CA PHE A 451 -1.14 -6.47 7.63
C PHE A 451 0.34 -6.30 7.32
N SER A 452 1.21 -6.75 8.23
CA SER A 452 2.65 -6.64 8.08
C SER A 452 3.34 -7.95 8.40
N SER A 453 4.34 -8.31 7.61
CA SER A 453 5.25 -9.41 7.91
C SER A 453 6.69 -9.08 7.48
N ARG A 454 7.66 -9.80 8.05
CA ARG A 454 9.08 -9.67 7.70
C ARG A 454 9.80 -11.00 7.84
N SER A 455 10.89 -11.22 7.10
CA SER A 455 11.74 -12.39 7.32
C SER A 455 12.42 -12.33 8.69
N THR A 456 12.72 -13.50 9.25
CA THR A 456 13.55 -13.61 10.47
C THR A 456 14.96 -13.06 10.27
N SER A 457 15.44 -12.95 9.03
CA SER A 457 16.72 -12.32 8.68
C SER A 457 16.66 -10.79 8.58
N GLY A 458 15.46 -10.20 8.43
CA GLY A 458 15.24 -8.78 8.23
C GLY A 458 15.37 -8.28 6.77
N ASP A 459 15.83 -9.12 5.84
CA ASP A 459 16.05 -8.72 4.43
C ASP A 459 14.74 -8.53 3.62
N TYR A 460 13.65 -9.18 4.05
CA TYR A 460 12.33 -9.08 3.42
C TYR A 460 11.32 -8.46 4.37
N SER A 461 10.53 -7.52 3.87
CA SER A 461 9.32 -7.00 4.49
C SER A 461 8.16 -7.00 3.49
N ASP A 462 6.95 -7.10 4.02
CA ASP A 462 5.69 -7.12 3.30
C ASP A 462 4.65 -6.35 4.12
N HIS A 463 4.01 -5.35 3.54
CA HIS A 463 3.07 -4.45 4.21
C HIS A 463 1.88 -4.19 3.29
N THR A 464 0.71 -4.70 3.67
CA THR A 464 -0.55 -4.54 2.93
C THR A 464 -1.51 -3.68 3.73
N VAL A 465 -1.92 -2.55 3.16
CA VAL A 465 -2.90 -1.61 3.73
C VAL A 465 -4.17 -1.62 2.87
N ILE A 466 -5.33 -1.66 3.51
CA ILE A 466 -6.66 -1.68 2.88
C ILE A 466 -7.47 -0.46 3.35
N GLU A 467 -7.69 0.47 2.43
CA GLU A 467 -8.33 1.77 2.66
C GLU A 467 -9.53 1.93 1.73
N GLY A 468 -10.73 1.71 2.26
CA GLY A 468 -11.92 1.55 1.42
C GLY A 468 -11.67 0.52 0.33
N ASP A 469 -11.93 0.88 -0.92
CA ASP A 469 -11.76 -0.02 -2.08
C ASP A 469 -10.35 0.07 -2.71
N SER A 470 -9.35 0.57 -1.97
CA SER A 470 -7.93 0.51 -2.35
C SER A 470 -7.17 -0.50 -1.49
N ILE A 471 -6.27 -1.26 -2.12
CA ILE A 471 -5.27 -2.10 -1.45
C ILE A 471 -3.89 -1.60 -1.89
N THR A 472 -3.02 -1.26 -0.95
CA THR A 472 -1.61 -0.92 -1.20
C THR A 472 -0.73 -1.98 -0.56
N ARG A 473 -0.10 -2.85 -1.36
CA ARG A 473 0.90 -3.81 -0.90
C ARG A 473 2.30 -3.30 -1.23
N THR A 474 3.16 -3.20 -0.23
CA THR A 474 4.56 -2.75 -0.35
C THR A 474 5.48 -3.86 0.13
N ILE A 475 6.49 -4.20 -0.68
CA ILE A 475 7.47 -5.25 -0.35
C ILE A 475 8.90 -4.70 -0.42
N SER A 476 9.85 -5.38 0.21
CA SER A 476 11.28 -5.15 -0.02
C SER A 476 11.57 -5.17 -1.53
N GLY A 477 11.96 -4.02 -2.09
CA GLY A 477 12.28 -3.88 -3.52
C GLY A 477 11.09 -3.58 -4.45
N GLY A 478 9.88 -3.30 -3.95
CA GLY A 478 8.75 -2.98 -4.84
C GLY A 478 7.41 -2.71 -4.14
N GLY A 479 6.33 -3.04 -4.83
CA GLY A 479 4.95 -2.91 -4.35
C GLY A 479 3.92 -2.80 -5.49
N THR A 480 2.67 -3.06 -5.16
CA THR A 480 1.52 -3.00 -6.08
C THR A 480 0.34 -2.34 -5.38
N LYS A 481 -0.36 -1.42 -6.08
CA LYS A 481 -1.66 -0.93 -5.67
C LYS A 481 -2.75 -1.55 -6.52
N TYR A 482 -3.86 -1.85 -5.86
CA TYR A 482 -5.05 -2.41 -6.47
C TYR A 482 -6.28 -1.61 -6.10
N THR A 483 -7.30 -1.64 -6.98
CA THR A 483 -8.66 -1.25 -6.65
C THR A 483 -9.53 -2.49 -6.57
N ILE A 484 -10.25 -2.64 -5.46
CA ILE A 484 -11.30 -3.64 -5.28
C ILE A 484 -12.46 -3.30 -6.23
N LYS A 485 -12.94 -4.31 -6.97
CA LYS A 485 -14.08 -4.22 -7.89
C LYS A 485 -15.32 -4.91 -7.33
N ASN A 486 -15.13 -6.04 -6.68
CA ASN A 486 -16.16 -6.80 -5.96
C ASN A 486 -15.56 -7.33 -4.67
N LEU A 487 -16.34 -7.38 -3.60
CA LEU A 487 -15.96 -8.02 -2.35
C LEU A 487 -17.19 -8.76 -1.79
N ASP A 488 -17.04 -10.06 -1.60
CA ASP A 488 -18.02 -10.93 -0.96
C ASP A 488 -17.39 -11.49 0.32
N THR A 489 -17.65 -10.84 1.46
CA THR A 489 -17.11 -11.25 2.76
C THR A 489 -17.75 -12.54 3.27
N ALA A 490 -18.91 -12.96 2.76
CA ALA A 490 -19.53 -14.24 3.14
C ALA A 490 -18.79 -15.42 2.51
N LYS A 491 -18.33 -15.28 1.26
CA LYS A 491 -17.46 -16.27 0.59
C LYS A 491 -15.97 -16.05 0.83
N GLN A 492 -15.60 -14.91 1.40
CA GLN A 492 -14.23 -14.40 1.48
C GLN A 492 -13.57 -14.31 0.08
N GLU A 493 -14.30 -13.75 -0.90
CA GLU A 493 -13.83 -13.54 -2.27
C GLU A 493 -13.68 -12.05 -2.59
N VAL A 494 -12.60 -11.67 -3.26
CA VAL A 494 -12.32 -10.29 -3.68
C VAL A 494 -11.85 -10.25 -5.14
N SER A 495 -12.47 -9.41 -5.96
CA SER A 495 -11.98 -9.09 -7.31
C SER A 495 -11.18 -7.80 -7.27
N VAL A 496 -9.98 -7.79 -7.83
CA VAL A 496 -9.07 -6.63 -7.83
C VAL A 496 -8.52 -6.33 -9.23
N VAL A 497 -8.10 -5.07 -9.43
CA VAL A 497 -7.40 -4.60 -10.63
C VAL A 497 -6.18 -3.80 -10.20
N THR A 498 -4.98 -4.12 -10.73
CA THR A 498 -3.77 -3.33 -10.50
C THR A 498 -3.92 -1.92 -11.08
N THR A 499 -3.68 -0.89 -10.27
CA THR A 499 -3.76 0.53 -10.68
C THR A 499 -2.39 1.20 -10.75
N GLN A 500 -1.46 0.81 -9.88
CA GLN A 500 -0.07 1.28 -9.88
C GLN A 500 0.87 0.14 -9.46
N ILE A 501 2.11 0.18 -9.95
CA ILE A 501 3.23 -0.62 -9.41
C ILE A 501 4.32 0.32 -8.91
N ARG A 502 5.12 -0.14 -7.95
CA ARG A 502 6.24 0.62 -7.38
C ARG A 502 7.55 0.12 -7.97
N LEU A 503 8.10 0.87 -8.93
CA LEU A 503 9.38 0.55 -9.56
C LEU A 503 10.52 1.36 -8.94
N GLY A 504 11.65 0.68 -8.72
CA GLY A 504 12.92 1.31 -8.37
C GLY A 504 13.70 1.68 -9.62
N MET A 505 14.10 2.95 -9.75
CA MET A 505 15.02 3.41 -10.79
C MET A 505 16.30 3.97 -10.14
N PRO A 506 17.50 3.58 -10.60
CA PRO A 506 18.73 4.22 -10.14
C PRO A 506 18.77 5.68 -10.61
N ASP A 507 19.10 6.59 -9.70
CA ASP A 507 19.48 7.96 -10.05
C ASP A 507 20.94 8.04 -10.54
N SER A 508 21.41 9.23 -10.88
CA SER A 508 22.78 9.46 -11.37
C SER A 508 23.89 9.14 -10.37
N SER A 509 23.56 8.87 -9.10
CA SER A 509 24.51 8.37 -8.08
C SER A 509 24.52 6.84 -7.97
N GLY A 510 23.63 6.15 -8.68
CA GLY A 510 23.36 4.72 -8.52
C GLY A 510 22.40 4.38 -7.38
N THR A 511 21.85 5.39 -6.68
CA THR A 511 20.87 5.16 -5.60
C THR A 511 19.51 4.85 -6.19
N VAL A 512 18.88 3.74 -5.77
CA VAL A 512 17.58 3.32 -6.31
C VAL A 512 16.45 4.10 -5.66
N GLN A 513 15.80 4.97 -6.44
CA GLN A 513 14.62 5.74 -6.06
C GLN A 513 13.35 4.98 -6.46
N TYR A 514 12.46 4.71 -5.50
CA TYR A 514 11.21 3.98 -5.73
C TYR A 514 10.03 4.92 -5.92
N SER A 515 9.33 4.81 -7.04
CA SER A 515 8.12 5.61 -7.35
C SER A 515 6.94 4.72 -7.73
N TRP A 516 5.74 5.13 -7.33
CA TRP A 516 4.47 4.53 -7.78
C TRP A 516 4.15 5.04 -9.18
N MET A 517 3.83 4.14 -10.10
CA MET A 517 3.60 4.45 -11.52
C MET A 517 2.37 3.72 -12.03
N THR A 518 1.57 4.42 -12.83
CA THR A 518 0.48 3.86 -13.64
C THR A 518 1.02 3.07 -14.83
N LYS A 519 0.15 2.29 -15.47
CA LYS A 519 0.50 1.47 -16.64
C LYS A 519 1.17 2.27 -17.76
N ASN A 520 0.68 3.48 -18.03
CA ASN A 520 1.22 4.34 -19.10
C ASN A 520 2.62 4.87 -18.75
N GLU A 521 2.87 5.25 -17.50
CA GLU A 521 4.20 5.69 -17.03
C GLU A 521 5.21 4.55 -17.10
N VAL A 522 4.81 3.34 -16.70
CA VAL A 522 5.62 2.12 -16.81
C VAL A 522 5.98 1.82 -18.28
N VAL A 523 5.03 1.96 -19.21
CA VAL A 523 5.30 1.86 -20.66
C VAL A 523 6.33 2.90 -21.10
N GLN A 524 6.26 4.16 -20.63
CA GLN A 524 7.26 5.17 -20.99
C GLN A 524 8.65 4.87 -20.41
N VAL A 525 8.73 4.38 -19.17
CA VAL A 525 10.01 3.99 -18.52
C VAL A 525 10.68 2.88 -19.31
N TYR A 526 9.97 1.78 -19.62
CA TYR A 526 10.54 0.68 -20.39
C TYR A 526 10.86 1.09 -21.84
N LYS A 527 9.99 1.85 -22.50
CA LYS A 527 10.24 2.39 -23.85
C LYS A 527 11.52 3.23 -23.88
N ASN A 528 11.70 4.14 -22.92
CA ASN A 528 12.89 4.98 -22.85
C ASN A 528 14.16 4.15 -22.58
N ALA A 529 14.10 3.15 -21.69
CA ALA A 529 15.22 2.25 -21.45
C ALA A 529 15.63 1.47 -22.73
N VAL A 530 14.66 0.99 -23.52
CA VAL A 530 14.92 0.34 -24.81
C VAL A 530 15.53 1.32 -25.83
N LEU A 531 15.05 2.57 -25.88
CA LEU A 531 15.60 3.59 -26.78
C LEU A 531 17.03 4.00 -26.40
N GLU A 532 17.35 4.20 -25.12
CA GLU A 532 18.72 4.50 -24.68
C GLU A 532 19.69 3.34 -24.95
N ARG A 533 19.23 2.09 -24.78
CA ARG A 533 19.99 0.89 -25.18
C ARG A 533 20.39 0.95 -26.66
N PHE A 534 19.45 1.20 -27.57
CA PHE A 534 19.77 1.29 -29.01
C PHE A 534 20.64 2.50 -29.37
N LYS A 535 20.48 3.65 -28.70
CA LYS A 535 21.43 4.77 -28.83
C LYS A 535 22.85 4.39 -28.41
N ALA A 536 23.03 3.62 -27.34
CA ALA A 536 24.33 3.13 -26.91
C ALA A 536 24.94 2.17 -27.96
N PHE A 537 24.17 1.23 -28.51
CA PHE A 537 24.63 0.36 -29.62
C PHE A 537 25.02 1.17 -30.87
N ARG A 538 24.24 2.18 -31.27
CA ARG A 538 24.62 3.11 -32.36
C ARG A 538 25.93 3.84 -32.07
N LYS A 539 26.18 4.24 -30.81
CA LYS A 539 27.43 4.90 -30.37
C LYS A 539 28.63 3.95 -30.46
N VAL A 540 28.50 2.69 -30.04
CA VAL A 540 29.57 1.67 -30.19
C VAL A 540 29.84 1.37 -31.66
N ASN A 541 28.80 1.22 -32.48
CA ASN A 541 28.96 0.91 -33.91
C ASN A 541 29.65 2.05 -34.69
N SER A 542 29.38 3.31 -34.33
CA SER A 542 30.03 4.48 -34.94
C SER A 542 31.40 4.82 -34.34
N ASN A 543 31.64 4.49 -33.07
CA ASN A 543 32.90 4.71 -32.37
C ASN A 543 33.22 3.51 -31.44
N PRO A 544 33.86 2.44 -31.95
CA PRO A 544 34.02 1.17 -31.25
C PRO A 544 35.16 1.19 -30.24
N THR A 545 34.99 1.94 -29.15
CA THR A 545 35.90 1.98 -28.00
C THR A 545 35.45 1.05 -26.88
N ILE A 546 36.40 0.62 -26.04
CA ILE A 546 36.10 -0.13 -24.80
C ILE A 546 35.19 0.69 -23.87
N GLU A 547 35.38 2.01 -23.79
CA GLU A 547 34.53 2.92 -23.01
C GLU A 547 33.06 2.89 -23.47
N ASN A 548 32.80 3.06 -24.77
CA ASN A 548 31.42 3.01 -25.29
C ASN A 548 30.82 1.62 -25.12
N LEU A 549 31.62 0.56 -25.26
CA LEU A 549 31.16 -0.81 -25.05
C LEU A 549 30.86 -1.09 -23.56
N LEU A 550 31.60 -0.50 -22.63
CA LEU A 550 31.34 -0.62 -21.20
C LEU A 550 29.98 0.00 -20.81
N VAL A 551 29.57 1.10 -21.45
CA VAL A 551 28.22 1.66 -21.27
C VAL A 551 27.14 0.65 -21.67
N VAL A 552 27.31 -0.03 -22.82
CA VAL A 552 26.40 -1.11 -23.22
C VAL A 552 26.45 -2.27 -22.23
N ALA A 553 27.64 -2.71 -21.81
CA ALA A 553 27.78 -3.82 -20.86
C ALA A 553 27.08 -3.56 -19.52
N ILE A 554 27.18 -2.34 -18.97
CA ILE A 554 26.49 -1.92 -17.73
C ILE A 554 24.97 -1.87 -17.92
N MET A 555 24.48 -1.47 -19.10
CA MET A 555 23.05 -1.52 -19.43
C MET A 555 22.54 -2.97 -19.53
N GLU A 556 23.26 -3.85 -20.23
CA GLU A 556 22.93 -5.28 -20.36
C GLU A 556 22.99 -6.01 -19.01
N SER A 557 23.95 -5.67 -18.15
CA SER A 557 24.09 -6.24 -16.80
C SER A 557 23.14 -5.65 -15.78
N ARG A 558 22.24 -4.73 -16.20
CA ARG A 558 21.19 -4.13 -15.36
C ARG A 558 21.78 -3.38 -14.17
N GLY A 559 22.89 -2.67 -14.39
CA GLY A 559 23.54 -1.86 -13.35
C GLY A 559 24.22 -2.67 -12.23
N SER A 560 24.54 -3.94 -12.44
CA SER A 560 25.53 -4.62 -11.58
C SER A 560 26.91 -3.99 -11.75
N THR A 561 27.85 -4.35 -10.86
CA THR A 561 29.20 -3.79 -10.79
C THR A 561 30.09 -4.27 -11.94
N GLU A 562 29.68 -4.08 -13.18
CA GLU A 562 30.47 -4.36 -14.38
C GLU A 562 31.65 -3.40 -14.43
N THR A 563 32.83 -3.92 -14.12
CA THR A 563 34.06 -3.17 -14.26
C THR A 563 34.61 -3.30 -15.68
N GLU A 564 35.51 -2.39 -16.05
CA GLU A 564 36.29 -2.51 -17.28
C GLU A 564 37.04 -3.86 -17.33
N ASP A 565 37.56 -4.35 -16.19
CA ASP A 565 38.23 -5.65 -16.10
C ASP A 565 37.29 -6.83 -16.43
N ASP A 566 36.04 -6.77 -15.97
CA ASP A 566 35.04 -7.81 -16.28
C ASP A 566 34.76 -7.83 -17.79
N LEU A 567 34.62 -6.66 -18.42
CA LEU A 567 34.47 -6.54 -19.88
C LEU A 567 35.69 -7.13 -20.63
N TYR A 568 36.93 -6.85 -20.21
CA TYR A 568 38.12 -7.45 -20.82
C TYR A 568 38.14 -8.98 -20.70
N ARG A 569 37.74 -9.54 -19.56
CA ARG A 569 37.66 -11.01 -19.35
C ARG A 569 36.67 -11.67 -20.31
N VAL A 570 35.58 -10.99 -20.63
CA VAL A 570 34.58 -11.44 -21.59
C VAL A 570 35.13 -11.42 -23.01
N LEU A 571 35.72 -10.31 -23.43
CA LEU A 571 36.35 -10.17 -24.74
C LEU A 571 37.49 -11.19 -24.95
N LEU A 572 38.30 -11.44 -23.92
CA LEU A 572 39.28 -12.53 -23.92
C LEU A 572 38.63 -13.91 -24.07
N SER A 573 37.55 -14.18 -23.33
CA SER A 573 36.85 -15.48 -23.39
C SER A 573 36.18 -15.74 -24.75
N LEU A 574 35.81 -14.68 -25.48
CA LEU A 574 35.31 -14.72 -26.85
C LEU A 574 36.43 -14.80 -27.90
N GLY A 575 37.69 -14.68 -27.50
CA GLY A 575 38.85 -14.77 -28.40
C GLY A 575 38.97 -13.61 -29.40
N VAL A 576 38.39 -12.44 -29.11
CA VAL A 576 38.36 -11.31 -30.05
C VAL A 576 39.64 -10.46 -30.06
N PHE A 577 40.59 -10.70 -29.14
CA PHE A 577 41.90 -10.04 -29.14
C PHE A 577 42.93 -10.84 -29.93
N GLU A 578 43.41 -10.27 -31.04
CA GLU A 578 44.45 -10.89 -31.86
C GLU A 578 45.75 -11.08 -31.07
N GLY A 579 46.35 -12.28 -31.17
CA GLY A 579 47.62 -12.62 -30.54
C GLY A 579 47.55 -12.93 -29.03
N LEU A 580 46.38 -12.83 -28.39
CA LEU A 580 46.16 -13.21 -26.99
C LEU A 580 45.41 -14.55 -26.89
N GLY A 581 45.67 -15.29 -25.80
CA GLY A 581 44.96 -16.53 -25.51
C GLY A 581 43.56 -16.28 -24.93
N THR A 582 42.64 -17.24 -25.07
CA THR A 582 41.24 -17.10 -24.62
C THR A 582 41.02 -17.24 -23.11
N SER A 583 42.08 -17.41 -22.32
CA SER A 583 42.00 -17.60 -20.87
C SER A 583 41.96 -16.24 -20.15
N PRO A 584 40.88 -15.89 -19.41
CA PRO A 584 40.69 -14.57 -18.83
C PRO A 584 41.45 -14.40 -17.49
N THR A 585 42.76 -14.65 -17.50
CA THR A 585 43.65 -14.43 -16.35
C THR A 585 43.91 -12.93 -16.13
N ASP A 586 44.38 -12.57 -14.94
CA ASP A 586 44.68 -11.17 -14.61
C ASP A 586 45.83 -10.62 -15.48
N ASP A 587 46.84 -11.45 -15.78
CA ASP A 587 47.89 -11.13 -16.74
C ASP A 587 47.37 -10.92 -18.16
N ALA A 588 46.41 -11.73 -18.62
CA ALA A 588 45.81 -11.58 -19.95
C ALA A 588 44.96 -10.30 -20.05
N VAL A 589 44.25 -9.92 -18.98
CA VAL A 589 43.54 -8.63 -18.88
C VAL A 589 44.52 -7.46 -18.93
N ALA A 590 45.64 -7.54 -18.20
CA ALA A 590 46.68 -6.51 -18.25
C ALA A 590 47.33 -6.39 -19.64
N GLN A 591 47.57 -7.51 -20.33
CA GLN A 591 48.07 -7.53 -21.70
C GLN A 591 47.06 -6.92 -22.70
N ALA A 592 45.77 -7.25 -22.57
CA ALA A 592 44.71 -6.68 -23.41
C ALA A 592 44.54 -5.16 -23.20
N LYS A 593 44.64 -4.70 -21.95
CA LYS A 593 44.65 -3.26 -21.60
C LYS A 593 45.84 -2.50 -22.17
N ALA A 594 46.99 -3.16 -22.30
CA ALA A 594 48.22 -2.59 -22.86
C ALA A 594 48.27 -2.55 -24.40
N LEU A 595 47.28 -3.14 -25.09
CA LEU A 595 47.17 -3.03 -26.55
C LEU A 595 46.92 -1.58 -26.99
N ASP A 596 47.33 -1.26 -28.23
CA ASP A 596 46.94 -0.03 -28.90
C ASP A 596 45.42 0.05 -29.14
N GLU A 597 44.90 1.27 -29.31
CA GLU A 597 43.47 1.52 -29.48
C GLU A 597 42.92 0.95 -30.80
N GLU A 598 43.77 0.71 -31.82
CA GLU A 598 43.35 0.07 -33.07
C GLU A 598 42.99 -1.40 -32.85
N LYS A 599 43.83 -2.17 -32.13
CA LYS A 599 43.54 -3.56 -31.75
C LYS A 599 42.37 -3.68 -30.79
N LYS A 600 42.23 -2.76 -29.82
CA LYS A 600 41.04 -2.69 -28.96
C LYS A 600 39.78 -2.44 -29.79
N ALA A 601 39.81 -1.50 -30.72
CA ALA A 601 38.68 -1.23 -31.61
C ALA A 601 38.37 -2.41 -32.56
N ALA A 602 39.38 -3.17 -33.00
CA ALA A 602 39.16 -4.41 -33.76
C ALA A 602 38.44 -5.47 -32.92
N ALA A 603 38.85 -5.66 -31.66
CA ALA A 603 38.18 -6.57 -30.73
C ALA A 603 36.72 -6.16 -30.46
N VAL A 604 36.44 -4.86 -30.26
CA VAL A 604 35.07 -4.33 -30.11
C VAL A 604 34.24 -4.56 -31.37
N LYS A 605 34.81 -4.39 -32.58
CA LYS A 605 34.10 -4.69 -33.84
C LYS A 605 33.75 -6.17 -33.98
N LEU A 606 34.67 -7.08 -33.64
CA LEU A 606 34.42 -8.53 -33.65
C LEU A 606 33.34 -8.93 -32.65
N PHE A 607 33.33 -8.34 -31.46
CA PHE A 607 32.27 -8.50 -30.46
C PHE A 607 30.91 -8.00 -30.98
N MET A 608 30.87 -6.83 -31.62
CA MET A 608 29.65 -6.29 -32.22
C MET A 608 29.16 -7.16 -33.38
N GLU A 609 30.04 -7.77 -34.18
CA GLU A 609 29.63 -8.70 -35.24
C GLU A 609 29.09 -10.01 -34.66
N PHE A 610 29.65 -10.52 -33.56
CA PHE A 610 29.09 -11.65 -32.81
C PHE A 610 27.66 -11.33 -32.31
N TYR A 611 27.44 -10.14 -31.73
CA TYR A 611 26.11 -9.68 -31.31
C TYR A 611 25.14 -9.51 -32.49
N ARG A 612 25.59 -8.95 -33.61
CA ARG A 612 24.78 -8.76 -34.82
C ARG A 612 24.27 -10.11 -35.33
N THR A 613 25.16 -11.10 -35.45
CA THR A 613 24.90 -12.43 -36.01
C THR A 613 24.07 -13.36 -35.12
N HIS A 614 24.13 -13.21 -33.79
CA HIS A 614 23.39 -14.07 -32.85
C HIS A 614 22.15 -13.40 -32.25
N GLY A 615 22.15 -12.07 -32.12
CA GLY A 615 21.09 -11.31 -31.46
C GLY A 615 20.19 -10.54 -32.43
N GLY A 616 20.80 -9.70 -33.28
CA GLY A 616 20.06 -8.85 -34.24
C GLY A 616 19.29 -9.64 -35.30
N VAL A 617 19.78 -10.83 -35.66
CA VAL A 617 19.08 -11.78 -36.53
C VAL A 617 17.76 -12.26 -35.94
N ASN A 618 17.73 -12.53 -34.63
CA ASN A 618 16.51 -13.00 -33.95
C ASN A 618 15.45 -11.90 -33.84
N MET A 619 15.86 -10.63 -33.71
CA MET A 619 14.91 -9.51 -33.73
C MET A 619 14.26 -9.31 -35.10
N THR A 620 15.07 -9.30 -36.16
CA THR A 620 14.64 -8.86 -37.50
C THR A 620 14.19 -10.00 -38.41
N GLY A 621 14.49 -11.25 -38.07
CA GLY A 621 14.35 -12.40 -38.95
C GLY A 621 15.33 -12.41 -40.13
N ASN A 622 16.23 -11.43 -40.23
CA ASN A 622 17.17 -11.26 -41.34
C ASN A 622 18.62 -11.53 -40.88
N PRO A 623 19.27 -12.62 -41.33
CA PRO A 623 20.65 -12.95 -40.95
C PRO A 623 21.68 -11.88 -41.38
N ASN A 624 21.33 -11.08 -42.39
CA ASN A 624 22.20 -10.07 -42.98
C ASN A 624 21.85 -8.64 -42.54
N ALA A 625 20.97 -8.46 -41.55
CA ALA A 625 20.60 -7.13 -41.06
C ALA A 625 21.82 -6.36 -40.55
N SER A 626 21.96 -5.12 -41.00
CA SER A 626 22.93 -4.16 -40.52
C SER A 626 22.56 -3.63 -39.12
N TRP A 627 23.54 -3.05 -38.41
CA TRP A 627 23.29 -2.41 -37.12
C TRP A 627 22.27 -1.27 -37.19
N ASP A 628 22.17 -0.57 -38.32
CA ASP A 628 21.18 0.50 -38.53
C ASP A 628 19.76 -0.08 -38.66
N GLU A 629 19.58 -1.17 -39.41
CA GLU A 629 18.31 -1.88 -39.52
C GLU A 629 17.88 -2.49 -38.18
N ILE A 630 18.81 -3.11 -37.44
CA ILE A 630 18.54 -3.69 -36.11
C ILE A 630 18.11 -2.61 -35.11
N CYS A 631 18.85 -1.49 -35.01
CA CYS A 631 18.50 -0.41 -34.10
C CYS A 631 17.18 0.25 -34.50
N THR A 632 16.96 0.49 -35.80
CA THR A 632 15.71 1.09 -36.30
C THR A 632 14.50 0.19 -36.03
N TYR A 633 14.63 -1.12 -36.23
CA TYR A 633 13.59 -2.09 -35.88
C TYR A 633 13.30 -2.08 -34.37
N GLY A 634 14.34 -2.09 -33.55
CA GLY A 634 14.21 -2.03 -32.09
C GLY A 634 13.56 -0.75 -31.59
N GLU A 635 13.92 0.41 -32.16
CA GLU A 635 13.35 1.72 -31.85
C GLU A 635 11.87 1.81 -32.26
N GLN A 636 11.49 1.26 -33.42
CA GLN A 636 10.10 1.21 -33.88
C GLN A 636 9.22 0.31 -33.01
N ASN A 637 9.75 -0.82 -32.52
CA ASN A 637 9.00 -1.78 -31.71
C ASN A 637 9.09 -1.51 -30.19
N ALA A 638 9.91 -0.56 -29.75
CA ALA A 638 10.16 -0.27 -28.33
C ALA A 638 8.89 -0.03 -27.50
N GLU A 639 7.87 0.61 -28.08
CA GLU A 639 6.59 0.82 -27.39
C GLU A 639 5.74 -0.46 -27.32
N ALA A 640 5.75 -1.30 -28.35
CA ALA A 640 5.00 -2.56 -28.36
C ALA A 640 5.55 -3.53 -27.30
N GLU A 641 6.89 -3.64 -27.20
CA GLU A 641 7.53 -4.48 -26.18
C GLU A 641 7.27 -3.92 -24.77
N ALA A 642 7.42 -2.60 -24.56
CA ALA A 642 7.11 -1.96 -23.29
C ALA A 642 5.63 -2.14 -22.87
N ARG A 643 4.69 -2.19 -23.83
CA ARG A 643 3.27 -2.50 -23.58
C ARG A 643 3.06 -3.96 -23.19
N LYS A 644 3.63 -4.92 -23.91
CA LYS A 644 3.58 -6.36 -23.56
C LYS A 644 4.02 -6.58 -22.11
N ILE A 645 5.10 -5.93 -21.69
CA ILE A 645 5.62 -5.97 -20.32
C ILE A 645 4.66 -5.34 -19.31
N ALA A 646 4.15 -4.13 -19.59
CA ALA A 646 3.21 -3.48 -18.70
C ALA A 646 1.86 -4.23 -18.60
N ASP A 647 1.45 -4.92 -19.67
CA ASP A 647 0.27 -5.78 -19.66
C ASP A 647 0.41 -6.96 -18.69
N GLN A 648 1.61 -7.55 -18.57
CA GLN A 648 1.91 -8.62 -17.61
C GLN A 648 1.90 -8.16 -16.14
N GLN A 649 2.20 -6.89 -15.87
CA GLN A 649 2.24 -6.33 -14.51
C GLN A 649 0.91 -5.70 -14.06
N PHE A 650 0.04 -5.32 -15.00
CA PHE A 650 -1.24 -4.64 -14.73
C PHE A 650 -2.44 -5.53 -15.09
N VAL A 651 -2.71 -6.53 -14.25
CA VAL A 651 -3.77 -7.53 -14.48
C VAL A 651 -5.03 -7.27 -13.62
N SER A 652 -6.06 -8.07 -13.86
CA SER A 652 -7.22 -8.22 -13.00
C SER A 652 -7.47 -9.69 -12.64
N GLY A 653 -7.87 -9.94 -11.39
CA GLY A 653 -8.10 -11.28 -10.87
C GLY A 653 -9.13 -11.30 -9.76
N THR A 654 -9.75 -12.45 -9.55
CA THR A 654 -10.53 -12.76 -8.35
C THR A 654 -9.72 -13.68 -7.47
N TYR A 655 -9.77 -13.46 -6.16
CA TYR A 655 -8.97 -14.15 -5.16
C TYR A 655 -9.89 -14.53 -4.00
N THR A 656 -9.78 -15.75 -3.48
CA THR A 656 -10.20 -16.02 -2.11
C THR A 656 -9.20 -15.41 -1.16
N TYR A 657 -9.63 -14.98 0.03
CA TYR A 657 -8.75 -14.44 1.05
C TYR A 657 -9.08 -15.01 2.43
N SER A 658 -8.11 -14.94 3.33
CA SER A 658 -8.27 -15.27 4.75
C SER A 658 -7.54 -14.25 5.62
N VAL A 659 -8.20 -13.83 6.70
CA VAL A 659 -7.55 -13.15 7.82
C VAL A 659 -7.13 -14.23 8.79
N GLU A 660 -5.83 -14.48 8.89
CA GLU A 660 -5.27 -15.59 9.66
C GLU A 660 -4.55 -15.10 10.92
N TYR A 661 -4.70 -15.84 12.01
CA TYR A 661 -4.25 -15.42 13.34
C TYR A 661 -3.17 -16.34 13.87
N ALA A 662 -1.99 -16.23 13.28
CA ALA A 662 -0.80 -17.03 13.59
C ALA A 662 0.44 -16.14 13.71
N ASN A 663 1.40 -16.59 14.52
CA ASN A 663 2.59 -15.83 14.90
C ASN A 663 3.82 -16.10 14.02
N ASN A 664 3.86 -17.20 13.25
CA ASN A 664 4.93 -17.50 12.29
C ASN A 664 4.44 -18.35 11.12
N TYR A 665 4.89 -18.02 9.91
CA TYR A 665 4.81 -18.89 8.72
C TYR A 665 6.22 -19.13 8.19
N SER A 666 6.75 -20.35 8.27
CA SER A 666 7.94 -20.83 7.54
C SER A 666 9.08 -19.80 7.28
N GLY A 667 9.53 -19.06 8.31
CA GLY A 667 10.61 -18.07 8.21
C GLY A 667 10.18 -16.60 8.16
N LEU A 668 8.87 -16.32 8.18
CA LEU A 668 8.28 -14.99 8.31
C LEU A 668 7.71 -14.78 9.71
N ILE A 669 8.02 -13.62 10.30
CA ILE A 669 7.40 -13.06 11.49
C ILE A 669 6.19 -12.25 11.03
N VAL A 670 5.00 -12.58 11.54
CA VAL A 670 3.76 -11.82 11.28
C VAL A 670 3.57 -10.80 12.39
N GLU A 671 3.49 -9.52 12.03
CA GLU A 671 3.34 -8.44 13.00
C GLU A 671 1.89 -8.38 13.51
N ASN A 672 1.70 -8.03 14.79
CA ASN A 672 0.41 -8.05 15.48
C ASN A 672 -0.33 -9.41 15.48
N ASN A 673 0.34 -10.50 15.09
CA ASN A 673 -0.23 -11.85 14.87
C ASN A 673 -1.47 -11.87 13.95
N VAL A 674 -1.50 -11.00 12.93
CA VAL A 674 -2.55 -10.99 11.91
C VAL A 674 -1.95 -11.03 10.51
N GLY A 675 -2.25 -12.09 9.78
CA GLY A 675 -1.86 -12.29 8.39
C GLY A 675 -3.04 -12.06 7.46
N PHE A 676 -2.74 -11.53 6.27
CA PHE A 676 -3.63 -11.61 5.11
C PHE A 676 -3.05 -12.65 4.16
N ASN A 677 -3.84 -13.67 3.83
CA ASN A 677 -3.47 -14.71 2.88
C ASN A 677 -4.48 -14.69 1.73
N SER A 678 -4.01 -14.93 0.52
CA SER A 678 -4.75 -14.72 -0.72
C SER A 678 -4.47 -15.82 -1.73
N SER A 679 -5.51 -16.34 -2.38
CA SER A 679 -5.39 -17.37 -3.39
C SER A 679 -6.22 -17.06 -4.64
N ALA A 680 -5.56 -17.03 -5.78
CA ALA A 680 -6.16 -16.80 -7.09
C ALA A 680 -7.26 -17.82 -7.38
N VAL A 681 -8.45 -17.33 -7.71
CA VAL A 681 -9.58 -18.13 -8.17
C VAL A 681 -9.39 -18.44 -9.65
N PHE A 682 -9.45 -19.72 -9.99
CA PHE A 682 -9.39 -20.21 -11.36
C PHE A 682 -10.65 -19.81 -12.14
N ASP A 683 -10.46 -19.16 -13.29
CA ASP A 683 -11.53 -18.70 -14.16
C ASP A 683 -11.61 -19.58 -15.43
N PRO A 684 -12.61 -20.47 -15.58
CA PRO A 684 -12.70 -21.37 -16.73
C PRO A 684 -13.00 -20.67 -18.06
N SER A 685 -13.33 -19.36 -18.05
CA SER A 685 -13.51 -18.56 -19.27
C SER A 685 -12.21 -18.02 -19.84
N LYS A 686 -11.13 -18.03 -19.05
CA LYS A 686 -9.80 -17.54 -19.42
C LYS A 686 -8.89 -18.65 -19.93
N SER A 687 -7.97 -18.27 -20.82
CA SER A 687 -6.85 -19.13 -21.24
C SER A 687 -5.91 -19.40 -20.07
N TRP A 688 -5.12 -20.47 -20.18
CA TRP A 688 -4.23 -20.89 -19.08
C TRP A 688 -3.18 -19.81 -18.69
N TYR A 689 -2.71 -19.04 -19.66
CA TYR A 689 -1.76 -17.94 -19.49
C TYR A 689 -2.40 -16.61 -19.03
N GLU A 690 -3.74 -16.54 -18.98
CA GLU A 690 -4.50 -15.37 -18.49
C GLU A 690 -4.96 -15.55 -17.03
N GLN A 691 -4.66 -16.71 -16.41
CA GLN A 691 -4.99 -16.98 -15.02
C GLN A 691 -4.09 -16.18 -14.06
N PRO A 692 -4.64 -15.65 -12.94
CA PRO A 692 -3.88 -14.90 -11.95
C PRO A 692 -3.06 -15.77 -10.96
N GLY A 693 -2.89 -17.07 -11.25
CA GLY A 693 -2.24 -18.04 -10.37
C GLY A 693 -1.34 -19.05 -11.13
N ASN A 694 -0.42 -19.65 -10.37
CA ASN A 694 0.72 -20.40 -10.89
C ASN A 694 0.35 -21.80 -11.43
N TRP A 695 1.23 -22.41 -12.22
CA TRP A 695 1.09 -23.78 -12.72
C TRP A 695 2.31 -24.63 -12.31
N SER A 696 2.12 -25.80 -11.70
CA SER A 696 3.24 -26.67 -11.30
C SER A 696 2.98 -28.17 -11.53
N ASN A 697 4.05 -28.92 -11.81
CA ASN A 697 4.07 -30.37 -11.68
C ASN A 697 4.42 -30.72 -10.22
N ASN A 698 3.64 -31.60 -9.60
CA ASN A 698 3.88 -32.07 -8.22
C ASN A 698 4.14 -33.60 -8.15
N GLY A 699 4.39 -34.27 -9.29
CA GLY A 699 4.54 -35.72 -9.37
C GLY A 699 5.99 -36.21 -9.40
N SER A 700 6.24 -37.42 -8.87
CA SER A 700 7.55 -38.10 -8.74
C SER A 700 8.20 -38.57 -10.06
N SER A 701 7.95 -37.85 -11.14
CA SER A 701 8.50 -38.09 -12.48
C SER A 701 9.94 -37.57 -12.62
N LYS A 702 10.59 -37.87 -13.75
CA LYS A 702 11.87 -37.25 -14.17
C LYS A 702 11.77 -35.71 -14.34
N TYR A 703 10.56 -35.15 -14.28
CA TYR A 703 10.21 -33.75 -14.56
C TYR A 703 9.49 -33.08 -13.37
N ALA A 704 9.75 -33.56 -12.15
CA ALA A 704 8.99 -33.25 -10.92
C ALA A 704 8.93 -31.78 -10.49
N ASN A 705 9.78 -30.90 -11.02
CA ASN A 705 9.93 -29.52 -10.56
C ASN A 705 9.65 -28.47 -11.66
N LEU A 706 8.88 -28.81 -12.70
CA LEU A 706 8.52 -27.83 -13.72
C LEU A 706 7.40 -26.92 -13.20
N GLN A 707 7.66 -25.62 -13.20
CA GLN A 707 6.72 -24.58 -12.76
C GLN A 707 6.64 -23.48 -13.82
N ILE A 708 5.43 -23.17 -14.29
CA ILE A 708 5.16 -21.93 -15.02
C ILE A 708 4.51 -20.98 -14.03
N SER A 709 5.29 -20.04 -13.51
CA SER A 709 4.73 -18.98 -12.68
C SER A 709 3.97 -17.98 -13.56
N SER A 710 2.72 -17.69 -13.21
CA SER A 710 1.99 -16.54 -13.74
C SER A 710 2.21 -15.29 -12.87
N SER A 711 3.16 -15.34 -11.93
CA SER A 711 3.29 -14.30 -10.91
C SER A 711 3.51 -12.94 -11.58
N LEU A 712 2.89 -11.94 -10.97
CA LEU A 712 2.69 -10.57 -11.44
C LEU A 712 3.97 -9.74 -11.69
N SER A 713 5.13 -10.40 -11.69
CA SER A 713 6.47 -9.87 -11.86
C SER A 713 7.40 -10.74 -12.74
N LEU A 714 6.97 -11.94 -13.18
CA LEU A 714 7.88 -12.96 -13.76
C LEU A 714 7.34 -13.71 -15.00
N LEU A 715 6.50 -13.10 -15.84
CA LEU A 715 5.93 -13.75 -17.04
C LEU A 715 6.92 -14.05 -18.20
N GLU A 716 8.23 -14.06 -17.93
CA GLU A 716 9.28 -14.66 -18.80
C GLU A 716 10.31 -15.51 -18.03
N ASN A 717 10.11 -15.84 -16.74
CA ASN A 717 11.10 -16.60 -15.94
C ASN A 717 10.50 -17.83 -15.23
N LEU A 718 10.77 -19.01 -15.80
CA LEU A 718 10.70 -20.30 -15.08
C LEU A 718 11.77 -20.32 -13.98
N SER A 719 11.39 -20.44 -12.71
CA SER A 719 12.33 -20.62 -11.60
C SER A 719 12.50 -22.11 -11.25
N GLU A 720 13.67 -22.66 -11.59
CA GLU A 720 14.37 -23.85 -11.06
C GLU A 720 13.50 -25.03 -10.52
N THR A 721 13.56 -26.24 -11.08
CA THR A 721 14.80 -27.00 -11.36
C THR A 721 14.58 -28.08 -12.43
N PHE A 722 15.16 -27.87 -13.62
CA PHE A 722 15.57 -28.97 -14.49
C PHE A 722 17.08 -29.21 -14.32
N ASN A 723 17.59 -30.38 -14.68
CA ASN A 723 19.04 -30.63 -14.66
C ASN A 723 19.74 -29.65 -15.61
N SER A 724 20.43 -28.65 -15.04
CA SER A 724 20.93 -27.43 -15.72
C SER A 724 19.84 -26.49 -16.27
N HIS A 725 20.07 -25.18 -16.11
CA HIS A 725 19.12 -24.08 -16.34
C HIS A 725 18.67 -23.91 -17.80
N GLN A 726 17.73 -24.74 -18.26
CA GLN A 726 17.06 -24.58 -19.55
C GLN A 726 15.83 -23.68 -19.43
N TYR A 727 15.97 -22.43 -19.86
CA TYR A 727 14.86 -21.52 -20.09
C TYR A 727 14.16 -21.85 -21.42
N GLY A 728 12.88 -21.51 -21.56
CA GLY A 728 12.13 -21.69 -22.80
C GLY A 728 11.18 -20.53 -23.07
N THR A 729 10.94 -20.24 -24.36
CA THR A 729 10.10 -19.14 -24.83
C THR A 729 8.81 -19.69 -25.44
N PHE A 730 7.66 -19.14 -25.05
CA PHE A 730 6.37 -19.48 -25.67
C PHE A 730 6.21 -18.81 -27.03
N ASN A 731 5.56 -19.49 -27.97
CA ASN A 731 5.05 -18.84 -29.17
C ASN A 731 3.91 -17.87 -28.83
N ALA A 732 3.60 -16.92 -29.73
CA ALA A 732 2.59 -15.89 -29.47
C ALA A 732 1.19 -16.44 -29.10
N SER A 733 0.84 -17.63 -29.61
CA SER A 733 -0.43 -18.32 -29.30
C SER A 733 -0.42 -19.13 -28.00
N HIS A 734 0.72 -19.20 -27.29
CA HIS A 734 0.90 -20.00 -26.07
C HIS A 734 0.47 -21.48 -26.25
N THR A 735 0.79 -22.04 -27.42
CA THR A 735 0.52 -23.44 -27.83
C THR A 735 1.78 -24.30 -27.91
N ALA A 736 2.96 -23.69 -27.87
CA ALA A 736 4.25 -24.38 -27.81
C ALA A 736 5.30 -23.54 -27.09
N ILE A 737 6.23 -24.21 -26.42
CA ILE A 737 7.43 -23.64 -25.79
C ILE A 737 8.69 -24.23 -26.46
N THR A 738 9.66 -23.39 -26.79
CA THR A 738 10.97 -23.81 -27.31
C THR A 738 12.05 -23.52 -26.29
N PHE A 739 12.79 -24.55 -25.88
CA PHE A 739 13.87 -24.48 -24.90
C PHE A 739 15.22 -24.10 -25.52
N ARG A 740 16.18 -23.68 -24.68
CA ARG A 740 17.54 -23.27 -25.11
C ARG A 740 18.34 -24.31 -25.91
N ASP A 741 18.00 -25.60 -25.81
CA ASP A 741 18.64 -26.67 -26.60
C ASP A 741 17.97 -26.88 -27.98
N GLY A 742 16.99 -26.05 -28.33
CA GLY A 742 16.21 -26.14 -29.57
C GLY A 742 15.05 -27.13 -29.50
N THR A 743 14.88 -27.88 -28.41
CA THR A 743 13.71 -28.75 -28.26
C THR A 743 12.44 -27.93 -28.12
N THR A 744 11.37 -28.36 -28.79
CA THR A 744 10.06 -27.70 -28.74
C THR A 744 9.03 -28.65 -28.16
N TRP A 745 8.22 -28.16 -27.23
CA TRP A 745 7.18 -28.91 -26.55
C TRP A 745 5.84 -28.24 -26.80
N ASN A 746 4.84 -29.01 -27.23
CA ASN A 746 3.49 -28.53 -27.48
C ASN A 746 2.70 -28.51 -26.17
N THR A 747 1.78 -27.56 -26.02
CA THR A 747 0.95 -27.39 -24.82
C THR A 747 -0.53 -27.62 -25.11
N VAL A 748 -1.20 -28.40 -24.28
CA VAL A 748 -2.64 -28.67 -24.32
C VAL A 748 -3.25 -28.24 -22.99
N TYR A 749 -4.21 -27.31 -23.03
CA TYR A 749 -4.93 -26.82 -21.87
C TYR A 749 -6.28 -27.53 -21.74
N ASP A 750 -6.57 -28.02 -20.53
CA ASP A 750 -7.90 -28.49 -20.14
C ASP A 750 -8.39 -27.67 -18.93
N SER A 751 -9.40 -26.83 -19.19
CA SER A 751 -10.02 -25.97 -18.18
C SER A 751 -10.90 -26.74 -17.18
N SER A 752 -11.33 -27.96 -17.51
CA SER A 752 -12.17 -28.79 -16.64
C SER A 752 -11.35 -29.47 -15.55
N SER A 753 -10.18 -30.03 -15.91
CA SER A 753 -9.22 -30.57 -14.93
C SER A 753 -8.31 -29.51 -14.30
N LYS A 754 -8.32 -28.27 -14.82
CA LYS A 754 -7.41 -27.19 -14.44
C LYS A 754 -5.94 -27.58 -14.65
N THR A 755 -5.65 -28.18 -15.81
CA THR A 755 -4.29 -28.62 -16.16
C THR A 755 -3.80 -28.08 -17.50
N VAL A 756 -2.47 -27.92 -17.60
CA VAL A 756 -1.74 -27.73 -18.85
C VAL A 756 -0.79 -28.91 -19.01
N THR A 757 -1.03 -29.72 -20.03
CA THR A 757 -0.11 -30.79 -20.43
C THR A 757 0.90 -30.24 -21.41
N ILE A 758 2.20 -30.43 -21.14
CA ILE A 758 3.28 -30.13 -22.09
C ILE A 758 3.92 -31.44 -22.57
N THR A 759 4.18 -31.55 -23.87
CA THR A 759 4.71 -32.79 -24.48
C THR A 759 5.75 -32.45 -25.54
N ASN A 760 6.92 -33.09 -25.47
CA ASN A 760 8.00 -32.90 -26.44
C ASN A 760 7.51 -33.26 -27.86
N ALA A 761 7.66 -32.34 -28.81
CA ALA A 761 7.17 -32.50 -30.18
C ALA A 761 7.92 -33.59 -30.96
N ALA A 762 9.15 -33.95 -30.55
CA ALA A 762 9.96 -34.99 -31.18
C ALA A 762 9.88 -36.36 -30.47
N ASP A 763 9.40 -36.40 -29.22
CA ASP A 763 9.27 -37.64 -28.42
C ASP A 763 8.06 -37.54 -27.50
N SER A 764 6.92 -38.06 -27.95
CA SER A 764 5.66 -38.01 -27.20
C SER A 764 5.65 -38.85 -25.92
N SER A 765 6.70 -39.63 -25.63
CA SER A 765 6.86 -40.27 -24.32
C SER A 765 7.33 -39.29 -23.24
N GLN A 766 7.88 -38.13 -23.63
CA GLN A 766 8.28 -37.06 -22.73
C GLN A 766 7.13 -36.07 -22.56
N THR A 767 6.38 -36.24 -21.49
CA THR A 767 5.25 -35.37 -21.13
C THR A 767 5.31 -34.97 -19.66
N ALA A 768 4.81 -33.78 -19.36
CA ALA A 768 4.58 -33.29 -18.00
C ALA A 768 3.21 -32.62 -17.91
N VAL A 769 2.48 -32.89 -16.83
CA VAL A 769 1.18 -32.27 -16.55
C VAL A 769 1.37 -31.26 -15.43
N LEU A 770 0.92 -30.03 -15.67
CA LEU A 770 0.96 -28.91 -14.74
C LEU A 770 -0.44 -28.65 -14.23
N SER A 771 -0.61 -28.55 -12.92
CA SER A 771 -1.88 -28.21 -12.29
C SER A 771 -1.89 -26.75 -11.86
N PHE A 772 -3.03 -26.09 -11.99
CA PHE A 772 -3.22 -24.74 -11.45
C PHE A 772 -3.10 -24.74 -9.93
N SER A 773 -2.35 -23.77 -9.41
CA SER A 773 -2.15 -23.47 -8.00
C SER A 773 -2.58 -22.03 -7.73
N GLY A 774 -3.57 -21.88 -6.85
CA GLY A 774 -4.06 -20.57 -6.44
C GLY A 774 -3.05 -19.75 -5.63
N ILE A 775 -1.92 -20.32 -5.18
CA ILE A 775 -0.92 -19.60 -4.37
C ILE A 775 -0.52 -18.31 -5.09
N SER A 776 -0.87 -17.17 -4.48
CA SER A 776 -0.78 -15.86 -5.12
C SER A 776 0.00 -14.86 -4.27
N SER A 777 0.29 -13.70 -4.87
CA SER A 777 1.03 -12.60 -4.24
C SER A 777 0.16 -11.35 -4.08
N LEU A 778 -1.14 -11.50 -3.82
CA LEU A 778 -2.04 -10.38 -3.55
C LEU A 778 -1.91 -9.93 -2.09
#